data_AF-A0AAC9BSI0-F1
#
_entry.id   AF-A0AAC9BSI0-F1
#
_cell.length_a   1.000
_cell.length_b   1.000
_cell.length_c   1.000
_cell.angle_alpha   90.00
_cell.angle_beta   90.00
_cell.angle_gamma   90.00
#
_symmetry.space_group_name_H-M   'P 1'
#
loop_
_entity.id
_entity.type
_entity.pdbx_description
1 polymer ?
#
loop_
_entity_poly.entity_id
_entity_poly.type
_entity_poly.pdbx_seq_one_letter_code
_entity_poly.pdbx_strand_id
1 'polypeptide(L)'
;MRQRDLRFTFSVLSGRMEFEVVEFTLEEALCEPFRLVVELASYNASIDFKQVLDQPALLTIWQGSTPVRQVHGLVSSFTQGKTGFRRTRYRIVVEPQLARLALSSDWRIFQQKNVPEILKSVLTEHGVMNYEQNINVEHLPREYCTQVGDTDLYLFDRLSTEEGLFYYFKFDASTHTLVHGDKLYIQERVQGGPVRYSSQPVADAEYPGIYAFSYTENVRTTEQTQRDYTFKRPAYDQQHNLGGNSQGSVAGYERYDYPGRYKVSSAGKSFTENRLRGHRRDAQIARVEGDDPRLIPGFSFQLTDHPREDFNCWWRSVRVTHKGIQHASQQEESADAEVGVSYDYVAEIVSEETEWRPAPLPKPRVDGPQVASVVGPEGEEIYCDEWGRVKVQFPWDREGKNNEFSTCWIRVSQNWAGADWGHMAIPRIGQEVIVDYLDGDCDQPIIIGRTYRATNTPPYRLPDHKILSTIKSKEYKGNRANELRIDDTNKQISAALMSDHGSSALHLGYLTHPRPNGGEPRGEGFELRTDEHGALRAAKGLLLSTEEQLNANGGHLNRATAVQVLEAALQLAKELGDYAQENQGIDHDIEQQKKLSEAIRDLGHGANDESGKSNGGSPAIALSGQAGIATVSPSSLTLAAGGHIDTVAQQNHQLTSGQKFVVNAGSDLGLFVQSGELRQITHQGAMLLQAQKDTIRLEADQSVEISASNQHVVVSAKDHITLTCAGAYLTLKGGNIELGMPGNFIVKAAKHSLVGPAHASTTFNTWEQTPFNERVRVVRNGQPVPNYRYAMTRADGAKVEGVTDANGWAELQQGLTTEGYEFHLLGPAE
;
A
#
# COMPACT_ATOMS: atom_id res chain seq x y z
N MET A 1 67.09 -39.55 17.88
CA MET A 1 66.67 -40.04 19.21
C MET A 1 66.02 -41.40 19.02
N ARG A 2 66.50 -42.48 19.66
CA ARG A 2 65.92 -43.83 19.48
C ARG A 2 64.83 -44.03 20.53
N GLN A 3 63.56 -43.91 20.16
CA GLN A 3 62.48 -44.34 21.02
C GLN A 3 62.32 -45.86 20.91
N ARG A 4 62.36 -46.56 22.04
CA ARG A 4 62.27 -48.02 22.06
C ARG A 4 60.89 -48.46 21.55
N ASP A 5 60.90 -49.38 20.59
CA ASP A 5 59.73 -50.15 20.14
C ASP A 5 58.61 -49.36 19.41
N LEU A 6 58.92 -48.21 18.81
CA LEU A 6 57.98 -47.50 17.92
C LEU A 6 57.98 -48.09 16.51
N ARG A 7 56.79 -48.23 15.92
CA ARG A 7 56.61 -48.51 14.48
C ARG A 7 55.40 -47.77 13.92
N PHE A 8 55.45 -47.44 12.64
CA PHE A 8 54.35 -46.81 11.90
C PHE A 8 53.87 -47.76 10.79
N THR A 9 52.55 -47.92 10.68
CA THR A 9 51.91 -48.70 9.63
C THR A 9 50.86 -47.87 8.93
N PHE A 10 50.74 -48.02 7.61
CA PHE A 10 49.75 -47.34 6.81
C PHE A 10 49.04 -48.31 5.88
N SER A 11 47.71 -48.21 5.80
CA SER A 11 46.92 -48.98 4.86
C SER A 11 45.78 -48.16 4.26
N VAL A 12 45.47 -48.44 2.99
CA VAL A 12 44.20 -48.07 2.37
C VAL A 12 43.23 -49.22 2.66
N LEU A 13 42.19 -48.93 3.41
CA LEU A 13 41.28 -49.93 3.96
C LEU A 13 40.47 -50.60 2.85
N SER A 14 40.06 -49.83 1.83
CA SER A 14 39.47 -50.37 0.60
C SER A 14 40.52 -51.17 -0.18
N GLY A 15 40.24 -52.46 -0.38
CA GLY A 15 41.17 -53.37 -1.07
C GLY A 15 42.33 -53.89 -0.20
N ARG A 16 42.40 -53.50 1.09
CA ARG A 16 43.44 -53.95 2.05
C ARG A 16 44.86 -53.77 1.53
N MET A 17 45.14 -52.58 0.99
CA MET A 17 46.46 -52.25 0.45
C MET A 17 47.36 -51.72 1.55
N GLU A 18 48.40 -52.47 1.89
CA GLU A 18 49.39 -52.09 2.89
C GLU A 18 50.62 -51.45 2.25
N PHE A 19 51.15 -50.44 2.92
CA PHE A 19 52.35 -49.73 2.50
C PHE A 19 53.35 -49.64 3.64
N GLU A 20 54.64 -49.64 3.28
CA GLU A 20 55.68 -49.33 4.25
C GLU A 20 55.76 -47.82 4.44
N VAL A 21 55.61 -47.35 5.68
CA VAL A 21 55.76 -45.94 6.04
C VAL A 21 57.23 -45.56 6.09
N VAL A 22 57.58 -44.47 5.42
CA VAL A 22 58.92 -43.89 5.37
C VAL A 22 58.98 -42.66 6.26
N GLU A 23 58.04 -41.75 6.07
CA GLU A 23 57.89 -40.52 6.84
C GLU A 23 56.42 -40.11 6.80
N PHE A 24 55.93 -39.45 7.84
CA PHE A 24 54.66 -38.75 7.80
C PHE A 24 54.75 -37.39 8.46
N THR A 25 53.89 -36.48 8.00
CA THR A 25 53.59 -35.21 8.66
C THR A 25 52.08 -35.11 8.79
N LEU A 26 51.60 -34.89 10.01
CA LEU A 26 50.17 -34.70 10.31
C LEU A 26 49.97 -33.35 10.95
N GLU A 27 49.20 -32.50 10.28
CA GLU A 27 48.81 -31.18 10.74
C GLU A 27 47.36 -31.24 11.24
N GLU A 28 47.15 -30.89 12.50
CA GLU A 28 45.83 -30.85 13.13
C GLU A 28 45.67 -29.55 13.92
N ALA A 29 44.49 -28.94 13.85
CA ALA A 29 44.17 -27.79 14.68
C ALA A 29 42.67 -27.72 15.01
N LEU A 30 42.33 -26.96 16.04
CA LEU A 30 40.95 -26.55 16.26
C LEU A 30 40.46 -25.72 15.08
N CYS A 31 39.26 -26.03 14.62
CA CYS A 31 38.61 -25.32 13.52
C CYS A 31 39.37 -25.37 12.18
N GLU A 32 40.18 -26.40 11.94
CA GLU A 32 40.82 -26.64 10.64
C GLU A 32 40.69 -28.14 10.28
N PRO A 33 40.42 -28.50 9.01
CA PRO A 33 40.50 -29.90 8.58
C PRO A 33 41.93 -30.43 8.78
N PHE A 34 42.08 -31.61 9.39
CA PHE A 34 43.41 -32.20 9.52
C PHE A 34 43.98 -32.57 8.16
N ARG A 35 45.31 -32.58 8.06
CA ARG A 35 46.01 -32.95 6.84
C ARG A 35 47.19 -33.87 7.13
N LEU A 36 47.05 -35.13 6.73
CA LEU A 36 48.08 -36.16 6.88
C LEU A 36 48.79 -36.38 5.53
N VAL A 37 50.08 -36.11 5.49
CA VAL A 37 50.95 -36.46 4.35
C VAL A 37 51.81 -37.65 4.75
N VAL A 38 51.77 -38.73 3.97
CA VAL A 38 52.60 -39.92 4.22
C VAL A 38 53.45 -40.23 2.99
N GLU A 39 54.75 -40.36 3.20
CA GLU A 39 55.69 -40.92 2.26
C GLU A 39 55.77 -42.44 2.49
N LEU A 40 55.54 -43.18 1.41
CA LEU A 40 55.30 -44.62 1.41
C LEU A 40 56.27 -45.33 0.48
N ALA A 41 56.48 -46.62 0.73
CA ALA A 41 57.13 -47.54 -0.19
C ALA A 41 56.30 -48.81 -0.39
N SER A 42 56.25 -49.30 -1.63
CA SER A 42 55.61 -50.58 -1.96
C SER A 42 56.43 -51.36 -2.97
N TYR A 43 56.33 -52.70 -2.92
CA TYR A 43 56.87 -53.59 -3.95
C TYR A 43 56.05 -53.54 -5.26
N ASN A 44 54.80 -53.09 -5.18
CA ASN A 44 53.95 -52.91 -6.36
C ASN A 44 54.23 -51.55 -7.01
N ALA A 45 54.74 -51.56 -8.25
CA ALA A 45 55.04 -50.36 -9.04
C ALA A 45 53.87 -49.86 -9.90
N SER A 46 52.74 -50.59 -9.92
CA SER A 46 51.59 -50.34 -10.78
C SER A 46 50.28 -50.38 -9.99
N ILE A 47 50.22 -49.65 -8.88
CA ILE A 47 49.01 -49.51 -8.07
C ILE A 47 47.97 -48.71 -8.88
N ASP A 48 46.73 -49.20 -8.96
CA ASP A 48 45.65 -48.49 -9.62
C ASP A 48 45.16 -47.33 -8.75
N PHE A 49 45.37 -46.10 -9.22
CA PHE A 49 45.01 -44.88 -8.50
C PHE A 49 43.51 -44.81 -8.19
N LYS A 50 42.66 -45.42 -9.03
CA LYS A 50 41.20 -45.43 -8.81
C LYS A 50 40.80 -46.26 -7.59
N GLN A 51 41.62 -47.22 -7.18
CA GLN A 51 41.40 -48.03 -5.99
C GLN A 51 41.88 -47.34 -4.71
N VAL A 52 42.59 -46.21 -4.83
CA VAL A 52 43.22 -45.49 -3.72
C VAL A 52 42.55 -44.15 -3.47
N LEU A 53 42.30 -43.36 -4.53
CA LEU A 53 41.70 -42.04 -4.41
C LEU A 53 40.30 -42.12 -3.81
N ASP A 54 40.02 -41.18 -2.89
CA ASP A 54 38.77 -41.06 -2.14
C ASP A 54 38.38 -42.30 -1.34
N GLN A 55 39.34 -43.20 -1.08
CA GLN A 55 39.13 -44.36 -0.22
C GLN A 55 39.60 -44.08 1.21
N PRO A 56 38.99 -44.76 2.21
CA PRO A 56 39.44 -44.69 3.60
C PRO A 56 40.84 -45.26 3.78
N ALA A 57 41.65 -44.55 4.57
CA ALA A 57 43.01 -44.91 4.91
C ALA A 57 43.27 -44.69 6.40
N LEU A 58 44.20 -45.48 6.94
CA LEU A 58 44.54 -45.49 8.35
C LEU A 58 46.07 -45.46 8.53
N LEU A 59 46.56 -44.44 9.22
CA LEU A 59 47.89 -44.44 9.83
C LEU A 59 47.78 -44.89 11.29
N THR A 60 48.64 -45.81 11.72
CA THR A 60 48.76 -46.21 13.13
C THR A 60 50.17 -46.03 13.63
N ILE A 61 50.30 -45.38 14.79
CA ILE A 61 51.52 -45.31 15.58
C ILE A 61 51.41 -46.39 16.66
N TRP A 62 52.39 -47.28 16.69
CA TRP A 62 52.45 -48.38 17.65
C TRP A 62 53.60 -48.15 18.62
N GLN A 63 53.38 -48.54 19.87
CA GLN A 63 54.43 -48.75 20.87
C GLN A 63 54.37 -50.22 21.29
N GLY A 64 55.35 -51.01 20.83
CA GLY A 64 55.30 -52.47 20.86
C GLY A 64 54.07 -53.01 20.12
N SER A 65 53.24 -53.79 20.82
CA SER A 65 51.99 -54.33 20.28
C SER A 65 50.78 -53.42 20.46
N THR A 66 50.91 -52.29 21.17
CA THR A 66 49.79 -51.42 21.53
C THR A 66 49.70 -50.25 20.54
N PRO A 67 48.54 -50.01 19.90
CA PRO A 67 48.32 -48.81 19.11
C PRO A 67 48.19 -47.61 20.06
N VAL A 68 49.11 -46.66 19.97
CA VAL A 68 49.11 -45.44 20.81
C VAL A 68 48.47 -44.25 20.11
N ARG A 69 48.38 -44.28 18.78
CA ARG A 69 47.61 -43.31 18.00
C ARG A 69 47.12 -43.89 16.69
N GLN A 70 45.92 -43.52 16.29
CA GLN A 70 45.30 -43.90 15.03
C GLN A 70 44.78 -42.65 14.35
N VAL A 71 44.96 -42.55 13.03
CA VAL A 71 44.51 -41.41 12.22
C VAL A 71 43.82 -41.97 10.99
N HIS A 72 42.50 -41.92 11.03
CA HIS A 72 41.62 -42.38 9.97
C HIS A 72 41.15 -41.20 9.12
N GLY A 73 41.14 -41.33 7.80
CA GLY A 73 40.65 -40.30 6.89
C GLY A 73 40.47 -40.81 5.49
N LEU A 74 40.28 -39.91 4.53
CA LEU A 74 40.09 -40.23 3.12
C LEU A 74 41.24 -39.71 2.29
N VAL A 75 41.66 -40.51 1.31
CA VAL A 75 42.75 -40.13 0.42
C VAL A 75 42.32 -39.01 -0.54
N SER A 76 42.90 -37.83 -0.40
CA SER A 76 42.68 -36.67 -1.28
C SER A 76 43.66 -36.61 -2.45
N SER A 77 44.88 -37.12 -2.27
CA SER A 77 45.90 -37.13 -3.31
C SER A 77 46.77 -38.36 -3.18
N PHE A 78 47.13 -38.96 -4.31
CA PHE A 78 48.06 -40.07 -4.40
C PHE A 78 49.05 -39.78 -5.53
N THR A 79 50.33 -39.96 -5.27
CA THR A 79 51.40 -39.64 -6.22
C THR A 79 52.41 -40.78 -6.24
N GLN A 80 52.78 -41.24 -7.43
CA GLN A 80 53.89 -42.16 -7.62
C GLN A 80 55.18 -41.38 -7.82
N GLY A 81 56.18 -41.63 -6.96
CA GLY A 81 57.51 -41.06 -7.03
C GLY A 81 58.50 -41.95 -7.79
N LYS A 82 59.79 -41.85 -7.44
CA LYS A 82 60.86 -42.65 -8.06
C LYS A 82 60.62 -44.16 -7.81
N THR A 83 60.65 -44.94 -8.88
CA THR A 83 60.76 -46.40 -8.83
C THR A 83 62.24 -46.79 -8.66
N GLY A 84 62.59 -47.33 -7.49
CA GLY A 84 63.92 -47.86 -7.21
C GLY A 84 64.05 -49.34 -7.59
N PHE A 85 65.19 -49.96 -7.24
CA PHE A 85 65.53 -51.33 -7.64
C PHE A 85 64.55 -52.41 -7.11
N ARG A 86 64.04 -52.27 -5.88
CA ARG A 86 63.07 -53.23 -5.27
C ARG A 86 61.72 -52.64 -4.90
N ARG A 87 61.63 -51.32 -4.77
CA ARG A 87 60.45 -50.63 -4.23
C ARG A 87 60.18 -49.35 -5.01
N THR A 88 58.90 -49.02 -5.15
CA THR A 88 58.43 -47.74 -5.69
C THR A 88 58.00 -46.83 -4.55
N ARG A 89 58.41 -45.55 -4.59
CA ARG A 89 57.98 -44.53 -3.64
C ARG A 89 56.60 -44.02 -4.02
N TYR A 90 55.75 -43.81 -3.03
CA TYR A 90 54.46 -43.16 -3.19
C TYR A 90 54.30 -42.06 -2.14
N ARG A 91 53.55 -41.03 -2.47
CA ARG A 91 53.14 -39.98 -1.53
C ARG A 91 51.63 -39.93 -1.50
N ILE A 92 51.05 -39.94 -0.30
CA ILE A 92 49.61 -39.88 -0.11
C ILE A 92 49.24 -38.71 0.79
N VAL A 93 48.11 -38.07 0.51
CA VAL A 93 47.50 -37.04 1.35
C VAL A 93 46.14 -37.57 1.81
N VAL A 94 45.93 -37.58 3.11
CA VAL A 94 44.71 -38.05 3.77
C VAL A 94 44.11 -36.89 4.59
N GLU A 95 42.81 -36.64 4.40
CA GLU A 95 42.06 -35.54 5.00
C GLU A 95 40.70 -36.05 5.53
N PRO A 96 40.00 -35.32 6.42
CA PRO A 96 38.67 -35.71 6.86
C PRO A 96 37.64 -35.59 5.72
N GLN A 97 36.50 -36.27 5.86
CA GLN A 97 35.34 -36.07 4.98
C GLN A 97 34.94 -34.58 4.91
N LEU A 98 35.10 -33.84 6.02
CA LEU A 98 34.82 -32.39 6.06
C LEU A 98 35.59 -31.60 4.99
N ALA A 99 36.81 -32.01 4.62
CA ALA A 99 37.60 -31.32 3.60
C ALA A 99 36.95 -31.38 2.20
N ARG A 100 36.05 -32.34 1.95
CA ARG A 100 35.30 -32.46 0.68
C ARG A 100 34.32 -31.30 0.47
N LEU A 101 33.86 -30.65 1.54
CA LEU A 101 32.99 -29.48 1.43
C LEU A 101 33.70 -28.29 0.75
N ALA A 102 35.04 -28.29 0.67
CA ALA A 102 35.79 -27.28 -0.10
C ALA A 102 35.64 -27.45 -1.62
N LEU A 103 35.17 -28.61 -2.09
CA LEU A 103 35.05 -28.96 -3.51
C LEU A 103 33.67 -28.58 -4.09
N SER A 104 32.81 -27.97 -3.29
CA SER A 104 31.44 -27.63 -3.64
C SER A 104 31.06 -26.25 -3.10
N SER A 105 30.19 -25.56 -3.82
CA SER A 105 29.70 -24.21 -3.50
C SER A 105 28.27 -24.08 -3.99
N ASP A 106 27.45 -23.27 -3.32
CA ASP A 106 26.05 -23.08 -3.72
C ASP A 106 25.55 -21.64 -3.52
N TRP A 107 24.38 -21.37 -4.09
CA TRP A 107 23.56 -20.19 -3.87
C TRP A 107 22.20 -20.65 -3.33
N ARG A 108 22.01 -20.52 -2.02
CA ARG A 108 20.83 -21.08 -1.34
C ARG A 108 20.48 -20.34 -0.07
N ILE A 109 19.26 -20.57 0.39
CA ILE A 109 18.66 -19.86 1.52
C ILE A 109 18.27 -20.86 2.61
N PHE A 110 18.71 -20.57 3.83
CA PHE A 110 18.23 -21.22 5.04
C PHE A 110 17.28 -20.27 5.79
N GLN A 111 16.07 -20.74 6.10
CA GLN A 111 15.07 -19.97 6.83
C GLN A 111 14.64 -20.69 8.10
N GLN A 112 14.41 -19.90 9.17
CA GLN A 112 13.88 -20.38 10.46
C GLN A 112 14.69 -21.53 11.06
N LYS A 113 16.02 -21.52 10.85
CA LYS A 113 16.96 -22.50 11.40
C LYS A 113 18.03 -21.81 12.22
N ASN A 114 18.43 -22.41 13.33
CA ASN A 114 19.63 -21.97 14.03
C ASN A 114 20.89 -22.50 13.31
N VAL A 115 22.06 -21.93 13.62
CA VAL A 115 23.29 -22.32 12.94
C VAL A 115 23.67 -23.79 13.17
N PRO A 116 23.58 -24.37 14.38
CA PRO A 116 23.81 -25.81 14.56
C PRO A 116 22.99 -26.71 13.62
N GLU A 117 21.72 -26.37 13.36
CA GLU A 117 20.84 -27.06 12.41
C GLU A 117 21.26 -26.86 10.95
N ILE A 118 21.68 -25.65 10.58
CA ILE A 118 22.21 -25.34 9.23
C ILE A 118 23.45 -26.20 8.98
N LEU A 119 24.42 -26.15 9.89
CA LEU A 119 25.67 -26.90 9.77
C LEU A 119 25.42 -28.41 9.70
N LYS A 120 24.50 -28.94 10.52
CA LYS A 120 24.09 -30.35 10.45
C LYS A 120 23.51 -30.72 9.09
N SER A 121 22.69 -29.84 8.51
CA SER A 121 22.10 -30.05 7.17
C SER A 121 23.22 -30.14 6.12
N VAL A 122 24.14 -29.17 6.09
CA VAL A 122 25.29 -29.14 5.17
C VAL A 122 26.18 -30.37 5.31
N LEU A 123 26.48 -30.79 6.54
CA LEU A 123 27.28 -31.99 6.80
C LEU A 123 26.60 -33.26 6.28
N THR A 124 25.28 -33.38 6.47
CA THR A 124 24.50 -34.56 6.05
C THR A 124 24.44 -34.68 4.53
N GLU A 125 24.27 -33.57 3.82
CA GLU A 125 24.27 -33.52 2.35
C GLU A 125 25.58 -34.04 1.74
N HIS A 126 26.70 -33.79 2.43
CA HIS A 126 28.05 -34.25 2.04
C HIS A 126 28.45 -35.60 2.61
N GLY A 127 27.51 -36.33 3.22
CA GLY A 127 27.76 -37.67 3.76
C GLY A 127 28.64 -37.72 5.01
N VAL A 128 28.82 -36.60 5.72
CA VAL A 128 29.51 -36.56 7.02
C VAL A 128 28.55 -37.08 8.10
N MET A 129 28.48 -38.41 8.23
CA MET A 129 27.53 -39.08 9.15
C MET A 129 28.07 -39.20 10.58
N ASN A 130 29.40 -39.31 10.74
CA ASN A 130 30.05 -39.46 12.03
C ASN A 130 30.40 -38.09 12.59
N TYR A 131 29.42 -37.44 13.19
CA TYR A 131 29.59 -36.14 13.83
C TYR A 131 28.84 -36.05 15.16
N GLU A 132 29.42 -35.32 16.11
CA GLU A 132 28.92 -35.09 17.46
C GLU A 132 28.76 -33.58 17.68
N GLN A 133 27.64 -33.15 18.29
CA GLN A 133 27.34 -31.74 18.53
C GLN A 133 27.07 -31.50 20.03
N ASN A 134 28.00 -30.83 20.69
CA ASN A 134 28.01 -30.55 22.12
C ASN A 134 27.67 -29.08 22.37
N ILE A 135 26.37 -28.77 22.32
CA ILE A 135 25.82 -27.41 22.45
C ILE A 135 25.34 -27.17 23.90
N ASN A 136 25.89 -26.15 24.55
CA ASN A 136 25.65 -25.80 25.95
C ASN A 136 25.06 -24.39 26.13
N VAL A 137 24.94 -23.63 25.04
CA VAL A 137 24.37 -22.28 24.97
C VAL A 137 23.22 -22.29 23.96
N GLU A 138 22.21 -21.46 24.20
CA GLU A 138 21.10 -21.30 23.26
C GLU A 138 21.56 -20.52 22.01
N HIS A 139 21.41 -21.12 20.84
CA HIS A 139 21.60 -20.46 19.55
C HIS A 139 20.25 -20.12 18.93
N LEU A 140 20.01 -18.84 18.66
CA LEU A 140 18.71 -18.38 18.17
C LEU A 140 18.51 -18.74 16.69
N PRO A 141 17.28 -19.13 16.29
CA PRO A 141 16.96 -19.32 14.88
C PRO A 141 17.15 -18.03 14.07
N ARG A 142 17.77 -18.16 12.89
CA ARG A 142 17.88 -17.07 11.93
C ARG A 142 16.63 -17.04 11.06
N GLU A 143 15.98 -15.87 10.95
CA GLU A 143 14.85 -15.67 10.04
C GLU A 143 15.27 -15.94 8.58
N TYR A 144 16.48 -15.53 8.24
CA TYR A 144 17.05 -15.60 6.89
C TYR A 144 18.58 -15.70 6.97
N CYS A 145 19.17 -16.68 6.28
CA CYS A 145 20.61 -16.90 6.18
C CYS A 145 20.93 -17.43 4.78
N THR A 146 21.90 -16.83 4.08
CA THR A 146 22.14 -17.07 2.65
C THR A 146 23.59 -17.47 2.42
N GLN A 147 23.78 -18.52 1.61
CA GLN A 147 25.07 -18.86 1.02
C GLN A 147 25.14 -18.24 -0.37
N VAL A 148 26.25 -17.57 -0.70
CA VAL A 148 26.39 -16.75 -1.91
C VAL A 148 27.68 -17.12 -2.62
N GLY A 149 27.71 -18.32 -3.19
CA GLY A 149 28.81 -18.82 -4.00
C GLY A 149 30.09 -19.14 -3.23
N ASP A 150 30.10 -18.96 -1.90
CA ASP A 150 31.14 -19.50 -1.04
C ASP A 150 31.07 -21.03 -0.98
N THR A 151 32.21 -21.68 -0.77
CA THR A 151 32.24 -23.15 -0.63
C THR A 151 31.48 -23.58 0.62
N ASP A 152 30.96 -24.80 0.63
CA ASP A 152 30.24 -25.33 1.80
C ASP A 152 31.14 -25.37 3.04
N LEU A 153 32.46 -25.57 2.85
CA LEU A 153 33.44 -25.50 3.95
C LEU A 153 33.58 -24.06 4.47
N TYR A 154 33.66 -23.07 3.58
CA TYR A 154 33.75 -21.67 4.00
C TYR A 154 32.48 -21.20 4.72
N LEU A 155 31.30 -21.62 4.25
CA LEU A 155 30.03 -21.41 4.94
C LEU A 155 30.07 -22.02 6.34
N PHE A 156 30.53 -23.27 6.44
CA PHE A 156 30.66 -24.00 7.69
C PHE A 156 31.55 -23.26 8.68
N ASP A 157 32.78 -22.92 8.28
CA ASP A 157 33.76 -22.25 9.14
C ASP A 157 33.30 -20.84 9.54
N ARG A 158 32.72 -20.09 8.61
CA ARG A 158 32.22 -18.73 8.87
C ARG A 158 31.08 -18.75 9.87
N LEU A 159 30.07 -19.59 9.67
CA LEU A 159 28.92 -19.66 10.57
C LEU A 159 29.32 -20.21 11.94
N SER A 160 30.20 -21.22 12.00
CA SER A 160 30.78 -21.71 13.25
C SER A 160 31.51 -20.59 13.99
N THR A 161 32.34 -19.80 13.29
CA THR A 161 33.08 -18.68 13.89
C THR A 161 32.16 -17.57 14.39
N GLU A 162 31.12 -17.19 13.63
CA GLU A 162 30.13 -16.16 14.03
C GLU A 162 29.41 -16.54 15.33
N GLU A 163 29.01 -17.80 15.46
CA GLU A 163 28.29 -18.32 16.63
C GLU A 163 29.20 -18.77 17.77
N GLY A 164 30.53 -18.72 17.57
CA GLY A 164 31.51 -19.15 18.57
C GLY A 164 31.56 -20.65 18.78
N LEU A 165 31.30 -21.41 17.72
CA LEU A 165 31.47 -22.85 17.69
C LEU A 165 32.91 -23.19 17.28
N PHE A 166 33.43 -24.28 17.83
CA PHE A 166 34.71 -24.86 17.45
C PHE A 166 34.54 -26.34 17.13
N TYR A 167 35.44 -26.88 16.31
CA TYR A 167 35.49 -28.32 16.05
C TYR A 167 36.89 -28.91 16.14
N TYR A 168 36.95 -30.22 16.33
CA TYR A 168 38.14 -31.06 16.25
C TYR A 168 37.75 -32.48 15.79
N PHE A 169 38.74 -33.35 15.60
CA PHE A 169 38.52 -34.73 15.15
C PHE A 169 38.92 -35.73 16.23
N LYS A 170 38.09 -36.75 16.42
CA LYS A 170 38.43 -37.97 17.16
C LYS A 170 38.62 -39.11 16.16
N PHE A 171 39.52 -40.02 16.45
CA PHE A 171 39.85 -41.14 15.57
C PHE A 171 39.65 -42.46 16.29
N ASP A 172 39.16 -43.44 15.54
CA ASP A 172 39.27 -44.85 15.86
C ASP A 172 39.85 -45.63 14.66
N ALA A 173 39.93 -46.95 14.79
CA ALA A 173 40.51 -47.81 13.75
C ALA A 173 39.69 -47.85 12.44
N SER A 174 38.44 -47.41 12.45
CA SER A 174 37.44 -47.57 11.39
C SER A 174 36.83 -46.26 10.90
N THR A 175 36.83 -45.20 11.72
CA THR A 175 36.24 -43.91 11.41
C THR A 175 36.97 -42.75 12.07
N HIS A 176 36.73 -41.56 11.54
CA HIS A 176 36.99 -40.29 12.21
C HIS A 176 35.66 -39.63 12.51
N THR A 177 35.55 -39.01 13.69
CA THR A 177 34.34 -38.31 14.14
C THR A 177 34.64 -36.82 14.25
N LEU A 178 33.84 -36.00 13.58
CA LEU A 178 33.88 -34.54 13.72
C LEU A 178 33.12 -34.15 14.99
N VAL A 179 33.82 -33.61 15.98
CA VAL A 179 33.20 -33.13 17.23
C VAL A 179 33.10 -31.62 17.18
N HIS A 180 31.90 -31.10 17.37
CA HIS A 180 31.58 -29.69 17.34
C HIS A 180 31.03 -29.22 18.69
N GLY A 181 31.47 -28.08 19.20
CA GLY A 181 30.99 -27.57 20.49
C GLY A 181 31.09 -26.06 20.62
N ASP A 182 30.50 -25.52 21.69
CA ASP A 182 30.41 -24.08 21.96
C ASP A 182 31.11 -23.64 23.27
N LYS A 183 31.55 -24.60 24.09
CA LYS A 183 32.38 -24.40 25.28
C LYS A 183 33.61 -25.28 25.23
N LEU A 184 34.78 -24.66 25.16
CA LEU A 184 36.03 -25.36 25.01
C LEU A 184 36.53 -25.89 26.36
N TYR A 185 36.38 -25.13 27.46
CA TYR A 185 36.95 -25.52 28.76
C TYR A 185 36.45 -26.86 29.31
N ILE A 186 35.24 -27.30 28.93
CA ILE A 186 34.63 -28.58 29.35
C ILE A 186 35.00 -29.78 28.47
N GLN A 187 35.83 -29.60 27.44
CA GLN A 187 36.22 -30.68 26.54
C GLN A 187 37.17 -31.68 27.22
N GLU A 188 37.33 -32.84 26.57
CA GLU A 188 38.02 -34.00 27.12
C GLU A 188 39.49 -33.74 27.51
N ARG A 189 39.96 -34.60 28.42
CA ARG A 189 41.33 -34.63 28.91
C ARG A 189 42.08 -35.82 28.34
N VAL A 190 43.38 -35.64 28.09
CA VAL A 190 44.30 -36.71 27.74
C VAL A 190 44.27 -37.79 28.83
N GLN A 191 44.13 -39.04 28.41
CA GLN A 191 44.10 -40.20 29.32
C GLN A 191 45.52 -40.69 29.64
N GLY A 192 45.69 -41.41 30.75
CA GLY A 192 46.98 -42.02 31.13
C GLY A 192 47.91 -41.14 31.99
N GLY A 193 47.39 -40.11 32.65
CA GLY A 193 48.13 -39.28 33.61
C GLY A 193 48.79 -38.04 32.99
N PRO A 194 49.52 -37.24 33.81
CA PRO A 194 50.11 -35.96 33.39
C PRO A 194 51.17 -36.12 32.29
N VAL A 195 51.47 -35.01 31.61
CA VAL A 195 52.54 -34.90 30.62
C VAL A 195 53.73 -34.21 31.29
N ARG A 196 54.88 -34.87 31.31
CA ARG A 196 56.08 -34.35 31.97
C ARG A 196 56.88 -33.42 31.07
N TYR A 197 57.46 -32.38 31.65
CA TYR A 197 58.48 -31.56 31.03
C TYR A 197 59.89 -32.06 31.39
N SER A 198 60.79 -32.16 30.41
CA SER A 198 62.20 -32.47 30.62
C SER A 198 63.09 -31.69 29.67
N SER A 199 63.92 -30.77 30.21
CA SER A 199 64.84 -29.93 29.43
C SER A 199 65.99 -30.70 28.77
N GLN A 200 66.19 -31.97 29.13
CA GLN A 200 67.14 -32.86 28.46
C GLN A 200 66.37 -33.94 27.70
N PRO A 201 66.45 -33.95 26.35
CA PRO A 201 66.02 -35.10 25.56
C PRO A 201 66.95 -36.28 25.88
N VAL A 202 66.62 -37.08 26.89
CA VAL A 202 67.35 -38.31 27.19
C VAL A 202 67.01 -39.32 26.10
N ALA A 203 68.01 -39.80 25.37
CA ALA A 203 67.83 -40.78 24.29
C ALA A 203 67.19 -42.12 24.75
N ASP A 204 66.98 -42.29 26.05
CA ASP A 204 66.43 -43.45 26.75
C ASP A 204 65.45 -43.00 27.87
N ALA A 205 64.73 -41.89 27.67
CA ALA A 205 63.69 -41.44 28.61
C ALA A 205 62.63 -42.55 28.82
N GLU A 206 62.27 -42.81 30.07
CA GLU A 206 61.34 -43.90 30.44
C GLU A 206 59.89 -43.62 29.98
N TYR A 207 59.52 -42.35 29.80
CA TYR A 207 58.19 -41.91 29.37
C TYR A 207 58.31 -40.75 28.37
N PRO A 208 57.43 -40.67 27.36
CA PRO A 208 57.38 -39.53 26.45
C PRO A 208 56.90 -38.26 27.18
N GLY A 209 57.26 -37.10 26.66
CA GLY A 209 56.97 -35.81 27.30
C GLY A 209 57.24 -34.60 26.41
N ILE A 210 57.27 -33.43 27.04
CA ILE A 210 57.62 -32.15 26.41
C ILE A 210 59.07 -31.83 26.77
N TYR A 211 59.89 -31.51 25.77
CA TYR A 211 61.30 -31.15 25.99
C TYR A 211 61.63 -29.69 25.67
N ALA A 212 60.77 -29.00 24.91
CA ALA A 212 60.86 -27.56 24.71
C ALA A 212 59.54 -26.88 25.07
N PHE A 213 59.60 -25.75 25.78
CA PHE A 213 58.44 -24.97 26.18
C PHE A 213 58.75 -23.48 26.03
N SER A 214 57.98 -22.77 25.22
CA SER A 214 58.13 -21.33 24.99
C SER A 214 56.78 -20.63 25.14
N TYR A 215 56.68 -19.68 26.06
CA TYR A 215 55.45 -18.93 26.33
C TYR A 215 55.53 -17.53 25.73
N THR A 216 54.44 -17.09 25.11
CA THR A 216 54.33 -15.76 24.48
C THR A 216 53.02 -15.08 24.89
N GLU A 217 53.13 -13.82 25.31
CA GLU A 217 51.98 -12.92 25.43
C GLU A 217 52.05 -11.85 24.34
N ASN A 218 50.93 -11.63 23.64
CA ASN A 218 50.83 -10.71 22.52
C ASN A 218 49.84 -9.59 22.82
N VAL A 219 50.20 -8.35 22.47
CA VAL A 219 49.24 -7.23 22.46
C VAL A 219 48.17 -7.50 21.39
N ARG A 220 46.91 -7.55 21.81
CA ARG A 220 45.73 -7.80 20.96
C ARG A 220 44.60 -6.84 21.32
N THR A 221 43.55 -6.83 20.51
CA THR A 221 42.30 -6.09 20.78
C THR A 221 41.85 -6.32 22.22
N THR A 222 41.61 -5.25 22.97
CA THR A 222 41.16 -5.32 24.37
C THR A 222 39.66 -5.09 24.51
N GLU A 223 39.05 -4.52 23.48
CA GLU A 223 37.64 -4.12 23.49
C GLU A 223 37.02 -4.32 22.11
N GLN A 224 35.82 -4.89 22.09
CA GLN A 224 35.02 -5.05 20.89
C GLN A 224 33.67 -4.36 21.09
N THR A 225 33.34 -3.45 20.19
CA THR A 225 32.03 -2.82 20.08
C THR A 225 31.38 -3.19 18.75
N GLN A 226 30.09 -3.52 18.79
CA GLN A 226 29.28 -3.76 17.59
C GLN A 226 27.97 -2.98 17.69
N ARG A 227 27.47 -2.46 16.58
CA ARG A 227 26.13 -1.87 16.46
C ARG A 227 25.37 -2.44 15.29
N ASP A 228 24.05 -2.43 15.37
CA ASP A 228 23.18 -2.80 14.27
C ASP A 228 21.91 -1.92 14.26
N TYR A 229 21.13 -1.99 13.19
CA TYR A 229 19.86 -1.30 13.06
C TYR A 229 18.71 -2.28 12.86
N THR A 230 17.59 -2.01 13.53
CA THR A 230 16.32 -2.67 13.26
C THR A 230 15.20 -1.65 13.09
N PHE A 231 14.50 -1.74 11.96
CA PHE A 231 13.36 -0.87 11.70
C PHE A 231 12.19 -1.12 12.66
N LYS A 232 12.16 -2.28 13.34
CA LYS A 232 11.16 -2.59 14.38
C LYS A 232 11.40 -1.80 15.67
N ARG A 233 12.62 -1.32 15.92
CA ARG A 233 13.00 -0.50 17.09
C ARG A 233 14.04 0.56 16.68
N PRO A 234 13.66 1.56 15.87
CA PRO A 234 14.61 2.46 15.20
C PRO A 234 15.39 3.38 16.16
N ALA A 235 14.85 3.64 17.35
CA ALA A 235 15.50 4.47 18.38
C ALA A 235 16.51 3.70 19.25
N TYR A 236 16.59 2.37 19.11
CA TYR A 236 17.51 1.55 19.88
C TYR A 236 18.75 1.22 19.05
N ASP A 237 19.91 1.73 19.49
CA ASP A 237 21.21 1.61 18.79
C ASP A 237 21.72 0.17 18.64
N GLN A 238 21.09 -0.80 19.31
CA GLN A 238 21.52 -2.21 19.37
C GLN A 238 23.03 -2.33 19.64
N GLN A 239 23.60 -1.44 20.46
CA GLN A 239 25.04 -1.46 20.73
C GLN A 239 25.38 -2.51 21.78
N HIS A 240 26.39 -3.32 21.48
CA HIS A 240 27.02 -4.22 22.42
C HIS A 240 28.51 -3.94 22.48
N ASN A 241 29.02 -3.83 23.70
CA ASN A 241 30.42 -3.60 23.99
C ASN A 241 30.89 -4.67 24.98
N LEU A 242 32.03 -5.27 24.68
CA LEU A 242 32.76 -6.08 25.63
C LEU A 242 34.20 -5.57 25.70
N GLY A 243 34.58 -5.07 26.85
CA GLY A 243 35.93 -4.65 27.18
C GLY A 243 36.26 -4.96 28.63
N GLY A 244 37.54 -5.06 28.92
CA GLY A 244 38.03 -5.26 30.27
C GLY A 244 39.55 -5.16 30.29
N ASN A 245 40.09 -4.63 31.39
CA ASN A 245 41.52 -4.60 31.65
C ASN A 245 42.04 -6.04 31.84
N SER A 246 42.29 -6.74 30.72
CA SER A 246 43.06 -7.98 30.77
C SER A 246 44.49 -7.63 31.17
N GLN A 247 44.98 -8.27 32.24
CA GLN A 247 46.28 -8.03 32.84
C GLN A 247 47.37 -7.83 31.78
N GLY A 248 48.02 -6.66 31.77
CA GLY A 248 49.22 -6.39 30.97
C GLY A 248 49.10 -5.30 29.87
N SER A 249 47.90 -4.96 29.38
CA SER A 249 47.75 -3.85 28.40
C SER A 249 47.42 -2.53 29.09
N VAL A 250 48.28 -1.52 28.89
CA VAL A 250 48.13 -0.16 29.46
C VAL A 250 47.16 0.71 28.64
N ALA A 251 46.96 0.39 27.36
CA ALA A 251 46.08 1.12 26.44
C ALA A 251 44.86 0.27 26.03
N GLY A 252 43.71 0.93 25.88
CA GLY A 252 42.48 0.36 25.32
C GLY A 252 42.53 0.36 23.80
N TYR A 253 42.69 -0.81 23.19
CA TYR A 253 42.62 -1.03 21.74
C TYR A 253 41.24 -1.56 21.37
N GLU A 254 40.34 -0.65 21.02
CA GLU A 254 38.97 -0.97 20.57
C GLU A 254 38.92 -1.34 19.09
N ARG A 255 38.10 -2.34 18.76
CA ARG A 255 37.56 -2.55 17.42
C ARG A 255 36.05 -2.28 17.42
N TYR A 256 35.62 -1.45 16.48
CA TYR A 256 34.22 -1.11 16.26
C TYR A 256 33.75 -1.65 14.90
N ASP A 257 32.69 -2.47 14.90
CA ASP A 257 32.10 -3.04 13.69
C ASP A 257 30.63 -2.61 13.49
N TYR A 258 30.25 -2.31 12.25
CA TYR A 258 28.87 -2.12 11.79
C TYR A 258 28.72 -2.71 10.36
N PRO A 259 27.64 -3.44 10.06
CA PRO A 259 26.60 -3.90 10.99
C PRO A 259 27.06 -5.10 11.85
N GLY A 260 26.51 -5.21 13.06
CA GLY A 260 26.81 -6.26 14.05
C GLY A 260 26.20 -7.63 13.73
N ARG A 261 25.26 -7.70 12.78
CA ARG A 261 24.58 -8.91 12.26
C ARG A 261 23.67 -9.61 13.26
N TYR A 262 23.05 -8.84 14.16
CA TYR A 262 22.06 -9.35 15.09
C TYR A 262 20.90 -8.37 15.21
N LYS A 263 19.69 -8.90 15.42
CA LYS A 263 18.47 -8.07 15.57
C LYS A 263 17.89 -8.11 16.98
N VAL A 264 18.50 -8.89 17.87
CA VAL A 264 18.13 -9.04 19.28
C VAL A 264 19.35 -8.97 20.18
N SER A 265 19.16 -8.39 21.37
CA SER A 265 20.24 -8.06 22.30
C SER A 265 20.97 -9.29 22.89
N SER A 266 20.28 -10.42 23.04
CA SER A 266 20.90 -11.67 23.51
C SER A 266 21.95 -12.19 22.53
N ALA A 267 21.64 -12.24 21.23
CA ALA A 267 22.60 -12.60 20.19
C ALA A 267 23.77 -11.61 20.10
N GLY A 268 23.49 -10.31 20.23
CA GLY A 268 24.52 -9.26 20.15
C GLY A 268 25.62 -9.37 21.20
N LYS A 269 25.29 -9.82 22.41
CA LYS A 269 26.29 -10.10 23.46
C LYS A 269 27.23 -11.24 23.05
N SER A 270 26.68 -12.39 22.67
CA SER A 270 27.47 -13.57 22.30
C SER A 270 28.34 -13.31 21.08
N PHE A 271 27.81 -12.63 20.05
CA PHE A 271 28.58 -12.26 18.85
C PHE A 271 29.78 -11.38 19.20
N THR A 272 29.58 -10.40 20.06
CA THR A 272 30.63 -9.46 20.49
C THR A 272 31.72 -10.18 21.28
N GLU A 273 31.32 -11.10 22.16
CA GLU A 273 32.24 -11.93 22.94
C GLU A 273 33.07 -12.88 22.06
N ASN A 274 32.42 -13.63 21.17
CA ASN A 274 33.07 -14.57 20.27
C ASN A 274 34.08 -13.87 19.35
N ARG A 275 33.73 -12.68 18.82
CA ARG A 275 34.60 -11.89 17.96
C ARG A 275 35.84 -11.39 18.71
N LEU A 276 35.66 -10.89 19.94
CA LEU A 276 36.78 -10.49 20.80
C LEU A 276 37.70 -11.68 21.09
N ARG A 277 37.14 -12.84 21.45
CA ARG A 277 37.91 -14.07 21.69
C ARG A 277 38.72 -14.48 20.45
N GLY A 278 38.14 -14.42 19.26
CA GLY A 278 38.84 -14.73 18.00
C GLY A 278 39.98 -13.76 17.66
N HIS A 279 39.82 -12.48 18.00
CA HIS A 279 40.89 -11.47 17.90
C HIS A 279 42.00 -11.64 18.94
N ARG A 280 41.73 -12.37 20.02
CA ARG A 280 42.65 -12.62 21.13
C ARG A 280 43.12 -14.07 21.21
N ARG A 281 42.88 -14.88 20.16
CA ARG A 281 43.15 -16.33 20.15
C ARG A 281 44.61 -16.71 20.42
N ASP A 282 45.53 -15.79 20.14
CA ASP A 282 46.97 -15.91 20.33
C ASP A 282 47.51 -14.86 21.32
N ALA A 283 46.64 -14.24 22.13
CA ALA A 283 47.04 -13.26 23.14
C ALA A 283 47.92 -13.88 24.23
N GLN A 284 47.65 -15.13 24.62
CA GLN A 284 48.43 -15.90 25.59
C GLN A 284 48.54 -17.33 25.08
N ILE A 285 49.72 -17.73 24.62
CA ILE A 285 49.94 -19.01 23.95
C ILE A 285 51.32 -19.56 24.29
N ALA A 286 51.44 -20.88 24.42
CA ALA A 286 52.73 -21.56 24.50
C ALA A 286 52.97 -22.43 23.27
N ARG A 287 54.19 -22.41 22.74
CA ARG A 287 54.68 -23.32 21.72
C ARG A 287 55.57 -24.35 22.39
N VAL A 288 55.26 -25.63 22.21
CA VAL A 288 55.95 -26.76 22.83
C VAL A 288 56.44 -27.76 21.79
N GLU A 289 57.55 -28.43 22.09
CA GLU A 289 58.10 -29.53 21.29
C GLU A 289 58.25 -30.75 22.20
N GLY A 290 57.84 -31.92 21.70
CA GLY A 290 57.73 -33.12 22.51
C GLY A 290 57.48 -34.36 21.68
N ASP A 291 57.29 -35.49 22.36
CA ASP A 291 57.23 -36.81 21.72
C ASP A 291 56.11 -37.72 22.26
N ASP A 292 55.22 -37.17 23.08
CA ASP A 292 53.99 -37.82 23.54
C ASP A 292 52.90 -37.88 22.45
N PRO A 293 52.54 -39.08 21.94
CA PRO A 293 51.53 -39.23 20.88
C PRO A 293 50.10 -38.89 21.33
N ARG A 294 49.86 -38.72 22.63
CA ARG A 294 48.55 -38.39 23.19
C ARG A 294 48.15 -36.93 23.00
N LEU A 295 49.08 -36.02 22.70
CA LEU A 295 48.75 -34.63 22.44
C LEU A 295 48.00 -34.52 21.11
N ILE A 296 46.73 -34.10 21.18
CA ILE A 296 45.84 -33.83 20.05
C ILE A 296 45.07 -32.52 20.29
N PRO A 297 44.68 -31.77 19.25
CA PRO A 297 43.90 -30.55 19.42
C PRO A 297 42.57 -30.79 20.16
N GLY A 298 42.18 -29.83 21.01
CA GLY A 298 40.96 -29.85 21.80
C GLY A 298 41.07 -30.52 23.16
N PHE A 299 42.06 -31.41 23.35
CA PHE A 299 42.22 -32.13 24.60
C PHE A 299 43.10 -31.36 25.58
N SER A 300 42.70 -31.32 26.85
CA SER A 300 43.52 -30.76 27.92
C SER A 300 44.39 -31.79 28.62
N PHE A 301 45.54 -31.37 29.14
CA PHE A 301 46.47 -32.20 29.90
C PHE A 301 47.09 -31.39 31.03
N GLN A 302 47.47 -32.07 32.11
CA GLN A 302 48.22 -31.45 33.20
C GLN A 302 49.71 -31.52 32.86
N LEU A 303 50.39 -30.37 32.86
CA LEU A 303 51.85 -30.30 32.77
C LEU A 303 52.47 -30.48 34.16
N THR A 304 53.53 -31.29 34.25
CA THR A 304 54.34 -31.42 35.48
C THR A 304 55.83 -31.28 35.19
N ASP A 305 56.61 -31.05 36.24
CA ASP A 305 58.08 -31.01 36.23
C ASP A 305 58.70 -29.85 35.40
N HIS A 306 57.90 -28.83 35.05
CA HIS A 306 58.43 -27.60 34.46
C HIS A 306 59.15 -26.75 35.54
N PRO A 307 60.34 -26.19 35.27
CA PRO A 307 61.10 -25.39 36.26
C PRO A 307 60.38 -24.14 36.78
N ARG A 308 59.40 -23.65 36.02
CA ARG A 308 58.53 -22.53 36.37
C ARG A 308 57.19 -23.07 36.87
N GLU A 309 56.90 -22.85 38.15
CA GLU A 309 55.82 -23.55 38.87
C GLU A 309 54.41 -23.18 38.39
N ASP A 310 54.18 -21.93 37.99
CA ASP A 310 52.90 -21.48 37.43
C ASP A 310 52.56 -22.14 36.08
N PHE A 311 53.54 -22.72 35.37
CA PHE A 311 53.31 -23.47 34.14
C PHE A 311 52.91 -24.93 34.41
N ASN A 312 53.11 -25.45 35.63
CA ASN A 312 52.67 -26.79 36.05
C ASN A 312 51.15 -26.82 36.30
N CYS A 313 50.37 -26.48 35.27
CA CYS A 313 48.92 -26.35 35.30
C CYS A 313 48.28 -27.11 34.13
N TRP A 314 46.97 -26.92 33.95
CA TRP A 314 46.23 -27.53 32.85
C TRP A 314 46.37 -26.68 31.58
N TRP A 315 46.84 -27.33 30.52
CA TRP A 315 46.99 -26.78 29.18
C TRP A 315 46.09 -27.53 28.21
N ARG A 316 45.72 -26.89 27.10
CA ARG A 316 44.96 -27.48 26.00
C ARG A 316 45.65 -27.20 24.68
N SER A 317 45.81 -28.24 23.87
CA SER A 317 46.37 -28.11 22.53
C SER A 317 45.35 -27.49 21.58
N VAL A 318 45.77 -26.48 20.82
CA VAL A 318 44.94 -25.82 19.80
C VAL A 318 45.43 -26.12 18.37
N ARG A 319 46.73 -26.38 18.20
CA ARG A 319 47.34 -26.85 16.95
C ARG A 319 48.47 -27.81 17.28
N VAL A 320 48.60 -28.88 16.52
CA VAL A 320 49.72 -29.81 16.63
C VAL A 320 50.18 -30.26 15.24
N THR A 321 51.48 -30.22 15.01
CA THR A 321 52.14 -30.78 13.83
C THR A 321 52.99 -31.96 14.27
N HIS A 322 52.56 -33.16 13.90
CA HIS A 322 53.24 -34.41 14.21
C HIS A 322 54.16 -34.82 13.07
N LYS A 323 55.34 -35.34 13.40
CA LYS A 323 56.30 -35.84 12.44
C LYS A 323 56.81 -37.20 12.90
N GLY A 324 56.76 -38.20 12.00
CA GLY A 324 57.36 -39.50 12.24
C GLY A 324 58.25 -39.92 11.08
N ILE A 325 59.43 -40.44 11.39
CA ILE A 325 60.39 -40.98 10.40
C ILE A 325 60.67 -42.44 10.74
N GLN A 326 60.52 -43.32 9.76
CA GLN A 326 60.82 -44.74 9.85
C GLN A 326 61.76 -45.13 8.71
N HIS A 327 63.06 -45.20 9.04
CA HIS A 327 64.07 -45.73 8.12
C HIS A 327 63.93 -47.25 8.02
N ALA A 328 63.02 -47.73 7.16
CA ALA A 328 63.01 -49.13 6.77
C ALA A 328 64.37 -49.45 6.12
N SER A 329 65.16 -50.33 6.76
CA SER A 329 66.48 -50.85 6.31
C SER A 329 66.86 -50.47 4.87
N GLN A 330 67.38 -49.25 4.69
CA GLN A 330 67.91 -48.79 3.41
C GLN A 330 69.30 -49.39 3.25
N GLN A 331 69.38 -50.63 2.76
CA GLN A 331 70.68 -51.26 2.54
C GLN A 331 71.31 -50.95 1.17
N GLU A 332 70.71 -50.16 0.28
CA GLU A 332 71.24 -50.07 -1.10
C GLU A 332 71.43 -48.67 -1.74
N GLU A 333 71.15 -47.54 -1.07
CA GLU A 333 71.59 -46.22 -1.60
C GLU A 333 71.99 -45.25 -0.47
N SER A 334 73.04 -45.58 0.31
CA SER A 334 74.01 -44.70 0.99
C SER A 334 74.63 -45.40 2.20
N ALA A 335 75.95 -45.28 2.38
CA ALA A 335 76.72 -45.93 3.44
C ALA A 335 76.59 -45.28 4.84
N ASP A 336 75.74 -44.25 5.01
CA ASP A 336 75.62 -43.44 6.24
C ASP A 336 74.17 -43.34 6.80
N ALA A 337 73.27 -44.27 6.46
CA ALA A 337 71.90 -44.21 6.98
C ALA A 337 71.82 -44.69 8.46
N GLU A 338 71.63 -43.76 9.40
CA GLU A 338 71.29 -44.08 10.78
C GLU A 338 69.98 -44.90 10.85
N VAL A 339 70.05 -46.11 11.40
CA VAL A 339 68.89 -46.96 11.65
C VAL A 339 68.15 -46.46 12.91
N GLY A 340 66.93 -45.95 12.73
CA GLY A 340 66.04 -45.54 13.82
C GLY A 340 64.60 -45.21 13.37
N VAL A 341 63.67 -45.35 14.31
CA VAL A 341 62.30 -44.81 14.23
C VAL A 341 62.23 -43.64 15.22
N SER A 342 61.73 -42.49 14.78
CA SER A 342 61.53 -41.31 15.63
C SER A 342 60.15 -40.71 15.42
N TYR A 343 59.56 -40.23 16.50
CA TYR A 343 58.33 -39.47 16.51
C TYR A 343 58.49 -38.22 17.38
N ASP A 344 58.13 -37.08 16.83
CA ASP A 344 58.17 -35.78 17.49
C ASP A 344 56.96 -34.93 17.05
N TYR A 345 56.62 -33.91 17.82
CA TYR A 345 55.62 -32.92 17.45
C TYR A 345 56.04 -31.50 17.84
N VAL A 346 55.41 -30.53 17.17
CA VAL A 346 55.35 -29.14 17.62
C VAL A 346 53.89 -28.81 17.89
N ALA A 347 53.56 -28.30 19.07
CA ALA A 347 52.20 -27.90 19.42
C ALA A 347 52.10 -26.45 19.87
N GLU A 348 50.98 -25.83 19.55
CA GLU A 348 50.49 -24.61 20.19
C GLU A 348 49.46 -25.00 21.25
N ILE A 349 49.65 -24.51 22.48
CA ILE A 349 48.80 -24.81 23.63
C ILE A 349 48.37 -23.52 24.34
N VAL A 350 47.18 -23.54 24.92
CA VAL A 350 46.59 -22.46 25.72
C VAL A 350 46.21 -22.98 27.11
N SER A 351 45.98 -22.11 28.09
CA SER A 351 45.47 -22.55 29.39
C SER A 351 44.09 -23.23 29.22
N GLU A 352 43.79 -24.27 30.00
CA GLU A 352 42.51 -25.00 29.93
C GLU A 352 41.28 -24.09 30.10
N GLU A 353 41.39 -23.04 30.90
CA GLU A 353 40.33 -22.06 31.17
C GLU A 353 40.10 -21.07 30.00
N THR A 354 41.01 -21.04 29.03
CA THR A 354 40.91 -20.13 27.89
C THR A 354 39.83 -20.59 26.91
N GLU A 355 38.75 -19.82 26.82
CA GLU A 355 37.73 -19.97 25.79
C GLU A 355 38.23 -19.47 24.43
N TRP A 356 39.05 -20.31 23.77
CA TRP A 356 39.64 -20.02 22.47
C TRP A 356 38.59 -20.03 21.34
N ARG A 357 38.75 -19.14 20.35
CA ARG A 357 37.93 -19.08 19.13
C ARG A 357 38.82 -18.85 17.90
N PRO A 358 38.44 -19.35 16.71
CA PRO A 358 39.16 -19.05 15.48
C PRO A 358 39.07 -17.56 15.13
N ALA A 359 39.91 -17.12 14.19
CA ALA A 359 39.87 -15.75 13.70
C ALA A 359 38.52 -15.45 13.02
N PRO A 360 37.89 -14.29 13.27
CA PRO A 360 36.66 -13.92 12.56
C PRO A 360 36.86 -13.91 11.03
N LEU A 361 36.01 -14.64 10.32
CA LEU A 361 36.03 -14.69 8.86
C LEU A 361 35.17 -13.58 8.24
N PRO A 362 35.57 -13.00 7.08
CA PRO A 362 34.73 -12.06 6.37
C PRO A 362 33.49 -12.77 5.82
N LYS A 363 32.37 -12.05 5.75
CA LYS A 363 31.14 -12.59 5.14
C LYS A 363 31.15 -12.28 3.64
N PRO A 364 30.68 -13.21 2.79
CA PRO A 364 30.44 -12.92 1.39
C PRO A 364 29.55 -11.69 1.24
N ARG A 365 29.84 -10.87 0.22
CA ARG A 365 29.05 -9.69 -0.09
C ARG A 365 28.44 -9.86 -1.47
N VAL A 366 27.24 -9.31 -1.65
CA VAL A 366 26.63 -9.18 -2.97
C VAL A 366 27.07 -7.85 -3.56
N ASP A 367 27.74 -7.89 -4.71
CA ASP A 367 28.38 -6.71 -5.31
C ASP A 367 27.38 -5.69 -5.87
N GLY A 368 26.14 -6.08 -6.15
CA GLY A 368 25.12 -5.16 -6.63
C GLY A 368 23.71 -5.74 -6.67
N PRO A 369 22.73 -4.93 -7.10
CA PRO A 369 21.33 -5.32 -7.08
C PRO A 369 21.04 -6.48 -8.04
N GLN A 370 20.06 -7.29 -7.66
CA GLN A 370 19.62 -8.47 -8.41
C GLN A 370 18.13 -8.37 -8.72
N VAL A 371 17.69 -9.01 -9.79
CA VAL A 371 16.27 -9.13 -10.11
C VAL A 371 15.66 -10.31 -9.35
N ALA A 372 14.42 -10.14 -8.89
CA ALA A 372 13.63 -11.21 -8.28
C ALA A 372 12.16 -11.10 -8.71
N SER A 373 11.43 -12.20 -8.64
CA SER A 373 9.98 -12.23 -8.90
C SER A 373 9.22 -12.21 -7.59
N VAL A 374 8.21 -11.38 -7.46
CA VAL A 374 7.35 -11.34 -6.26
C VAL A 374 6.51 -12.61 -6.19
N VAL A 375 6.45 -13.24 -5.01
CA VAL A 375 5.75 -14.52 -4.78
C VAL A 375 4.88 -14.48 -3.54
N GLY A 376 3.94 -15.42 -3.45
CA GLY A 376 3.03 -15.57 -2.31
C GLY A 376 2.16 -16.81 -2.47
N PRO A 377 1.12 -16.95 -1.63
CA PRO A 377 0.24 -18.11 -1.65
C PRO A 377 -0.49 -18.27 -2.98
N GLU A 378 -0.84 -19.52 -3.31
CA GLU A 378 -1.61 -19.82 -4.51
C GLU A 378 -2.99 -19.12 -4.50
N GLY A 379 -3.40 -18.58 -5.65
CA GLY A 379 -4.68 -17.88 -5.80
C GLY A 379 -4.73 -16.44 -5.26
N GLU A 380 -3.63 -15.96 -4.67
CA GLU A 380 -3.51 -14.58 -4.20
C GLU A 380 -2.86 -13.66 -5.25
N GLU A 381 -3.24 -12.39 -5.28
CA GLU A 381 -2.65 -11.39 -6.18
C GLU A 381 -1.68 -10.45 -5.43
N ILE A 382 -1.95 -10.20 -4.14
CA ILE A 382 -1.14 -9.32 -3.30
C ILE A 382 -0.87 -10.01 -1.97
N TYR A 383 0.41 -10.22 -1.64
CA TYR A 383 0.82 -10.82 -0.37
C TYR A 383 1.85 -9.93 0.33
N CYS A 384 1.39 -9.20 1.36
CA CYS A 384 2.21 -8.32 2.16
C CYS A 384 1.87 -8.41 3.65
N ASP A 385 2.78 -7.91 4.49
CA ASP A 385 2.58 -7.81 5.94
C ASP A 385 2.23 -6.37 6.39
N GLU A 386 2.19 -6.13 7.70
CA GLU A 386 1.81 -4.84 8.28
C GLU A 386 2.76 -3.68 7.93
N TRP A 387 3.94 -3.98 7.36
CA TRP A 387 4.94 -2.99 6.94
C TRP A 387 4.97 -2.79 5.41
N GLY A 388 4.06 -3.45 4.67
CA GLY A 388 4.08 -3.44 3.20
C GLY A 388 5.26 -4.20 2.61
N ARG A 389 5.87 -5.12 3.37
CA ARG A 389 6.93 -6.01 2.86
C ARG A 389 6.32 -7.08 1.97
N VAL A 390 7.10 -7.58 1.02
CA VAL A 390 6.69 -8.72 0.16
C VAL A 390 7.73 -9.83 0.22
N LYS A 391 7.39 -10.99 -0.33
CA LYS A 391 8.32 -12.10 -0.53
C LYS A 391 8.67 -12.23 -2.01
N VAL A 392 9.85 -12.76 -2.31
CA VAL A 392 10.34 -12.91 -3.67
C VAL A 392 10.93 -14.30 -3.91
N GLN A 393 11.14 -14.66 -5.17
CA GLN A 393 11.97 -15.77 -5.61
C GLN A 393 13.12 -15.19 -6.43
N PHE A 394 14.35 -15.52 -6.06
CA PHE A 394 15.53 -15.18 -6.85
C PHE A 394 15.72 -16.19 -8.00
N PRO A 395 16.22 -15.77 -9.17
CA PRO A 395 16.48 -16.68 -10.29
C PRO A 395 17.53 -17.77 -9.99
N TRP A 396 18.46 -17.51 -9.08
CA TRP A 396 19.48 -18.46 -8.66
C TRP A 396 19.00 -19.43 -7.58
N ASP A 397 17.86 -19.17 -6.93
CA ASP A 397 17.33 -20.05 -5.89
C ASP A 397 16.63 -21.24 -6.56
N ARG A 398 17.30 -22.40 -6.49
CA ARG A 398 16.87 -23.67 -7.09
C ARG A 398 15.98 -24.49 -6.16
N GLU A 399 15.96 -24.18 -4.87
CA GLU A 399 15.22 -24.93 -3.85
C GLU A 399 13.84 -24.32 -3.59
N GLY A 400 13.70 -23.00 -3.84
CA GLY A 400 12.44 -22.29 -3.74
C GLY A 400 11.36 -22.80 -4.68
N LYS A 401 10.10 -22.69 -4.24
CA LYS A 401 8.92 -23.23 -4.91
C LYS A 401 8.04 -22.16 -5.55
N ASN A 402 8.53 -20.94 -5.69
CA ASN A 402 7.76 -19.78 -6.16
C ASN A 402 6.51 -19.49 -5.31
N ASN A 403 6.61 -19.65 -3.99
CA ASN A 403 5.50 -19.48 -3.05
C ASN A 403 5.88 -18.66 -1.82
N GLU A 404 4.99 -18.56 -0.83
CA GLU A 404 5.18 -17.80 0.41
C GLU A 404 6.33 -18.27 1.31
N PHE A 405 6.98 -19.39 1.01
CA PHE A 405 8.13 -19.91 1.77
C PHE A 405 9.47 -19.63 1.09
N SER A 406 9.48 -18.99 -0.07
CA SER A 406 10.68 -18.80 -0.89
C SER A 406 11.71 -17.87 -0.24
N THR A 407 11.27 -16.80 0.43
CA THR A 407 12.15 -15.86 1.16
C THR A 407 11.54 -15.39 2.49
N CYS A 408 12.36 -14.64 3.23
CA CYS A 408 11.88 -13.76 4.31
C CYS A 408 11.06 -12.58 3.76
N TRP A 409 10.53 -11.76 4.67
CA TRP A 409 9.83 -10.53 4.33
C TRP A 409 10.82 -9.40 3.99
N ILE A 410 10.74 -8.91 2.75
CA ILE A 410 11.66 -7.90 2.20
C ILE A 410 10.95 -6.55 2.12
N ARG A 411 11.57 -5.50 2.69
CA ARG A 411 11.06 -4.13 2.62
C ARG A 411 11.10 -3.59 1.21
N VAL A 412 10.10 -2.77 0.87
CA VAL A 412 9.94 -2.17 -0.45
C VAL A 412 10.10 -0.66 -0.33
N SER A 413 11.10 -0.12 -1.03
CA SER A 413 11.29 1.32 -1.18
C SER A 413 10.04 1.94 -1.80
N GLN A 414 9.65 3.09 -1.26
CA GLN A 414 8.50 3.88 -1.74
C GLN A 414 8.99 5.24 -2.24
N ASN A 415 8.26 5.82 -3.19
CA ASN A 415 8.58 7.15 -3.73
C ASN A 415 8.53 8.25 -2.66
N TRP A 416 7.69 8.09 -1.63
CA TRP A 416 7.58 9.01 -0.50
C TRP A 416 7.04 8.27 0.72
N ALA A 417 7.70 8.34 1.87
CA ALA A 417 7.27 7.66 3.10
C ALA A 417 7.46 8.55 4.33
N GLY A 418 6.36 8.85 5.02
CA GLY A 418 6.32 9.57 6.29
C GLY A 418 5.52 8.80 7.35
N ALA A 419 5.41 9.36 8.55
CA ALA A 419 4.66 8.76 9.65
C ALA A 419 3.14 8.85 9.38
N ASP A 420 2.54 7.75 8.91
CA ASP A 420 1.13 7.61 8.50
C ASP A 420 0.69 8.43 7.27
N TRP A 421 1.66 8.83 6.42
CA TRP A 421 1.39 9.51 5.15
C TRP A 421 2.46 9.18 4.10
N GLY A 422 2.14 9.30 2.81
CA GLY A 422 3.09 9.07 1.71
C GLY A 422 2.49 8.32 0.54
N HIS A 423 3.36 7.76 -0.30
CA HIS A 423 3.01 6.92 -1.44
C HIS A 423 3.19 5.44 -1.08
N MET A 424 2.20 4.62 -1.38
CA MET A 424 2.26 3.17 -1.18
C MET A 424 1.83 2.44 -2.45
N ALA A 425 2.78 1.80 -3.12
CA ALA A 425 2.50 0.87 -4.19
C ALA A 425 3.09 -0.49 -3.80
N ILE A 426 2.26 -1.47 -3.46
CA ILE A 426 2.73 -2.79 -3.05
C ILE A 426 3.00 -3.65 -4.30
N PRO A 427 4.18 -4.29 -4.43
CA PRO A 427 4.43 -5.27 -5.49
C PRO A 427 3.41 -6.41 -5.48
N ARG A 428 2.85 -6.73 -6.64
CA ARG A 428 1.92 -7.86 -6.82
C ARG A 428 2.69 -9.12 -7.19
N ILE A 429 2.12 -10.28 -6.84
CA ILE A 429 2.69 -11.58 -7.19
C ILE A 429 2.87 -11.67 -8.71
N GLY A 430 4.04 -12.17 -9.13
CA GLY A 430 4.45 -12.26 -10.53
C GLY A 430 5.14 -11.00 -11.09
N GLN A 431 5.17 -9.88 -10.36
CA GLN A 431 5.93 -8.69 -10.79
C GLN A 431 7.43 -8.87 -10.56
N GLU A 432 8.23 -8.22 -11.41
CA GLU A 432 9.69 -8.20 -11.29
C GLU A 432 10.13 -6.99 -10.47
N VAL A 433 11.01 -7.24 -9.51
CA VAL A 433 11.55 -6.23 -8.60
C VAL A 433 13.08 -6.27 -8.63
N ILE A 434 13.69 -5.13 -8.31
CA ILE A 434 15.14 -5.00 -8.11
C ILE A 434 15.39 -5.05 -6.61
N VAL A 435 16.14 -6.06 -6.16
CA VAL A 435 16.54 -6.29 -4.78
C VAL A 435 18.00 -5.89 -4.61
N ASP A 436 18.26 -4.97 -3.70
CA ASP A 436 19.58 -4.59 -3.23
C ASP A 436 19.83 -5.19 -1.83
N TYR A 437 21.05 -5.07 -1.32
CA TYR A 437 21.48 -5.66 -0.06
C TYR A 437 22.13 -4.61 0.82
N LEU A 438 21.59 -4.37 2.02
CA LEU A 438 22.14 -3.36 2.93
C LEU A 438 23.57 -3.75 3.32
N ASP A 439 24.52 -2.82 3.14
CA ASP A 439 25.97 -3.05 3.29
C ASP A 439 26.55 -4.17 2.41
N GLY A 440 25.81 -4.61 1.38
CA GLY A 440 26.13 -5.79 0.58
C GLY A 440 25.94 -7.11 1.33
N ASP A 441 25.34 -7.10 2.53
CA ASP A 441 25.09 -8.30 3.33
C ASP A 441 23.97 -9.12 2.69
N CYS A 442 24.30 -10.34 2.26
CA CYS A 442 23.37 -11.27 1.61
C CYS A 442 22.13 -11.61 2.45
N ASP A 443 22.17 -11.40 3.76
CA ASP A 443 21.03 -11.65 4.66
C ASP A 443 20.16 -10.42 4.90
N GLN A 444 20.46 -9.27 4.28
CA GLN A 444 19.73 -8.01 4.44
C GLN A 444 19.15 -7.48 3.11
N PRO A 445 18.29 -8.24 2.41
CA PRO A 445 17.70 -7.78 1.17
C PRO A 445 16.72 -6.61 1.38
N ILE A 446 16.65 -5.72 0.38
CA ILE A 446 15.68 -4.61 0.30
C ILE A 446 15.30 -4.36 -1.16
N ILE A 447 14.01 -4.23 -1.46
CA ILE A 447 13.54 -3.91 -2.82
C ILE A 447 13.67 -2.41 -3.05
N ILE A 448 14.40 -2.00 -4.09
CA ILE A 448 14.66 -0.59 -4.42
C ILE A 448 13.99 -0.12 -5.71
N GLY A 449 13.47 -1.05 -6.53
CA GLY A 449 12.92 -0.70 -7.84
C GLY A 449 12.08 -1.82 -8.45
N ARG A 450 11.56 -1.53 -9.64
CA ARG A 450 10.69 -2.41 -10.43
C ARG A 450 11.02 -2.30 -11.90
N THR A 451 10.81 -3.38 -12.61
CA THR A 451 11.04 -3.44 -14.05
C THR A 451 9.86 -4.13 -14.74
N TYR A 452 9.58 -3.69 -15.96
CA TYR A 452 8.72 -4.44 -16.88
C TYR A 452 9.55 -5.56 -17.51
N ARG A 453 8.90 -6.69 -17.79
CA ARG A 453 9.50 -7.87 -18.44
C ARG A 453 8.61 -8.35 -19.58
N ALA A 454 9.08 -9.33 -20.37
CA ALA A 454 8.33 -9.83 -21.52
C ALA A 454 6.88 -10.29 -21.20
N THR A 455 6.63 -10.79 -19.97
CA THR A 455 5.29 -11.21 -19.52
C THR A 455 4.52 -10.12 -18.78
N ASN A 456 5.19 -9.06 -18.32
CA ASN A 456 4.58 -7.90 -17.66
C ASN A 456 5.00 -6.65 -18.43
N THR A 457 4.27 -6.32 -19.49
CA THR A 457 4.61 -5.22 -20.39
C THR A 457 4.21 -3.86 -19.80
N PRO A 458 4.78 -2.76 -20.29
CA PRO A 458 4.31 -1.41 -19.97
C PRO A 458 2.81 -1.22 -20.27
N PRO A 459 2.11 -0.28 -19.60
CA PRO A 459 0.65 -0.08 -19.75
C PRO A 459 0.22 0.31 -21.17
N TYR A 460 1.11 0.94 -21.92
CA TYR A 460 0.92 1.31 -23.32
C TYR A 460 2.00 0.68 -24.18
N ARG A 461 1.65 0.37 -25.44
CA ARG A 461 2.59 -0.21 -26.40
C ARG A 461 3.72 0.78 -26.70
N LEU A 462 4.96 0.36 -26.42
CA LEU A 462 6.17 1.13 -26.74
C LEU A 462 6.90 0.50 -27.94
N PRO A 463 7.56 1.30 -28.80
CA PRO A 463 7.81 2.75 -28.68
C PRO A 463 6.69 3.66 -29.20
N ASP A 464 5.56 3.11 -29.64
CA ASP A 464 4.47 3.86 -30.28
C ASP A 464 3.91 4.99 -29.39
N HIS A 465 3.77 4.74 -28.08
CA HIS A 465 3.21 5.69 -27.11
C HIS A 465 4.27 6.33 -26.20
N LYS A 466 5.48 6.58 -26.71
CA LYS A 466 6.62 7.13 -25.93
C LYS A 466 6.39 8.52 -25.32
N ILE A 467 5.37 9.24 -25.78
CA ILE A 467 4.99 10.59 -25.33
C ILE A 467 3.94 10.57 -24.21
N LEU A 468 3.49 9.38 -23.80
CA LEU A 468 2.55 9.21 -22.70
C LEU A 468 3.29 8.91 -21.39
N SER A 469 2.89 9.59 -20.33
CA SER A 469 3.25 9.27 -18.95
C SER A 469 1.99 8.88 -18.17
N THR A 470 2.06 7.80 -17.38
CA THR A 470 0.85 7.29 -16.71
C THR A 470 1.15 6.71 -15.33
N ILE A 471 0.17 6.88 -14.43
CA ILE A 471 0.01 6.08 -13.22
C ILE A 471 -1.28 5.29 -13.39
N LYS A 472 -1.15 4.02 -13.79
CA LYS A 472 -2.28 3.12 -14.05
C LYS A 472 -2.30 1.99 -13.03
N SER A 473 -3.41 1.86 -12.31
CA SER A 473 -3.65 0.77 -11.37
C SER A 473 -4.35 -0.42 -12.05
N LYS A 474 -4.60 -1.46 -11.28
CA LYS A 474 -5.44 -2.59 -11.66
C LYS A 474 -6.35 -2.93 -10.48
N GLU A 475 -7.61 -3.19 -10.74
CA GLU A 475 -8.58 -3.68 -9.77
C GLU A 475 -8.06 -4.97 -9.13
N TYR A 476 -8.26 -5.11 -7.82
CA TYR A 476 -7.87 -6.30 -7.09
C TYR A 476 -8.76 -7.48 -7.48
N LYS A 477 -8.17 -8.59 -7.95
CA LYS A 477 -8.88 -9.76 -8.47
C LYS A 477 -9.85 -9.43 -9.63
N GLY A 478 -9.63 -8.31 -10.31
CA GLY A 478 -10.43 -7.85 -11.45
C GLY A 478 -9.55 -7.34 -12.61
N ASN A 479 -10.17 -6.72 -13.60
CA ASN A 479 -9.49 -6.26 -14.82
C ASN A 479 -9.64 -4.75 -15.09
N ARG A 480 -10.41 -4.03 -14.27
CA ARG A 480 -10.59 -2.59 -14.40
C ARG A 480 -9.38 -1.82 -13.89
N ALA A 481 -9.25 -0.56 -14.25
CA ALA A 481 -8.17 0.31 -13.79
C ALA A 481 -8.69 1.68 -13.36
N ASN A 482 -7.91 2.33 -12.49
CA ASN A 482 -7.91 3.79 -12.36
C ASN A 482 -6.61 4.30 -12.97
N GLU A 483 -6.65 5.46 -13.62
CA GLU A 483 -5.52 5.98 -14.36
C GLU A 483 -5.43 7.51 -14.26
N LEU A 484 -4.23 8.00 -13.90
CA LEU A 484 -3.80 9.36 -14.22
C LEU A 484 -2.91 9.30 -15.46
N ARG A 485 -3.33 9.93 -16.55
CA ARG A 485 -2.60 9.97 -17.82
C ARG A 485 -2.22 11.39 -18.18
N ILE A 486 -0.97 11.58 -18.61
CA ILE A 486 -0.43 12.83 -19.16
C ILE A 486 0.03 12.52 -20.59
N ASP A 487 -0.44 13.31 -21.55
CA ASP A 487 -0.11 13.19 -22.97
C ASP A 487 0.62 14.46 -23.43
N ASP A 488 1.89 14.31 -23.79
CA ASP A 488 2.75 15.41 -24.24
C ASP A 488 2.81 15.53 -25.77
N THR A 489 1.79 15.01 -26.48
CA THR A 489 1.68 15.20 -27.94
C THR A 489 1.72 16.68 -28.29
N ASN A 490 2.66 17.06 -29.16
CA ASN A 490 2.84 18.46 -29.56
C ASN A 490 1.53 19.07 -30.11
N LYS A 491 1.15 20.25 -29.59
CA LYS A 491 -0.11 20.96 -29.89
C LYS A 491 -1.40 20.20 -29.49
N GLN A 492 -1.29 19.06 -28.84
CA GLN A 492 -2.41 18.22 -28.41
C GLN A 492 -2.23 17.75 -26.96
N ILE A 493 -1.60 18.58 -26.13
CA ILE A 493 -1.34 18.22 -24.73
C ILE A 493 -2.65 17.97 -23.99
N SER A 494 -2.69 16.91 -23.19
CA SER A 494 -3.88 16.59 -22.40
C SER A 494 -3.54 15.88 -21.10
N ALA A 495 -4.43 16.00 -20.12
CA ALA A 495 -4.39 15.25 -18.89
C ALA A 495 -5.75 14.60 -18.63
N ALA A 496 -5.75 13.40 -18.08
CA ALA A 496 -6.97 12.68 -17.74
C ALA A 496 -6.85 11.94 -16.41
N LEU A 497 -7.87 12.07 -15.58
CA LEU A 497 -8.11 11.17 -14.45
C LEU A 497 -9.31 10.29 -14.80
N MET A 498 -9.10 8.98 -14.89
CA MET A 498 -10.04 8.04 -15.45
C MET A 498 -10.27 6.86 -14.50
N SER A 499 -11.51 6.36 -14.47
CA SER A 499 -11.88 5.08 -13.90
C SER A 499 -12.68 4.29 -14.92
N ASP A 500 -12.32 3.02 -15.12
CA ASP A 500 -13.13 2.13 -15.95
C ASP A 500 -14.53 1.88 -15.33
N HIS A 501 -14.72 2.17 -14.05
CA HIS A 501 -16.01 2.06 -13.39
C HIS A 501 -16.97 3.15 -13.88
N GLY A 502 -18.04 2.73 -14.55
CA GLY A 502 -19.03 3.66 -15.10
C GLY A 502 -18.41 4.63 -16.11
N SER A 503 -17.27 4.28 -16.72
CA SER A 503 -16.68 5.12 -17.76
C SER A 503 -16.35 6.54 -17.26
N SER A 504 -16.06 6.68 -15.96
CA SER A 504 -16.03 7.97 -15.27
C SER A 504 -14.69 8.67 -15.45
N ALA A 505 -14.70 9.91 -15.93
CA ALA A 505 -13.47 10.63 -16.22
C ALA A 505 -13.59 12.15 -16.10
N LEU A 506 -12.46 12.77 -15.70
CA LEU A 506 -12.18 14.19 -15.91
C LEU A 506 -11.08 14.29 -16.98
N HIS A 507 -11.42 14.86 -18.12
CA HIS A 507 -10.48 15.14 -19.20
C HIS A 507 -10.19 16.65 -19.29
N LEU A 508 -8.93 17.01 -19.55
CA LEU A 508 -8.44 18.38 -19.66
C LEU A 508 -7.53 18.54 -20.89
N GLY A 509 -7.62 19.68 -21.58
CA GLY A 509 -6.78 20.03 -22.74
C GLY A 509 -7.37 19.56 -24.07
N TYR A 510 -6.56 18.91 -24.90
CA TYR A 510 -6.96 18.42 -26.22
C TYR A 510 -7.59 17.01 -26.13
N LEU A 511 -8.91 16.92 -26.29
CA LEU A 511 -9.66 15.69 -26.03
C LEU A 511 -9.62 14.74 -27.23
N THR A 512 -9.04 13.54 -27.05
CA THR A 512 -8.90 12.54 -28.13
C THR A 512 -9.15 11.11 -27.64
N HIS A 513 -9.40 10.20 -28.59
CA HIS A 513 -9.30 8.75 -28.35
C HIS A 513 -7.81 8.32 -28.36
N PRO A 514 -7.30 7.55 -27.40
CA PRO A 514 -5.86 7.23 -27.32
C PRO A 514 -5.36 6.39 -28.51
N ARG A 515 -4.37 6.87 -29.29
CA ARG A 515 -3.64 6.13 -30.36
C ARG A 515 -2.24 6.73 -30.65
N PRO A 516 -1.32 6.00 -31.33
CA PRO A 516 0.08 6.41 -31.52
C PRO A 516 0.33 7.73 -32.28
N ASN A 517 -0.60 8.14 -33.15
CA ASN A 517 -0.40 9.22 -34.12
C ASN A 517 -1.44 10.36 -33.98
N GLY A 518 -2.00 10.55 -32.78
CA GLY A 518 -3.13 11.44 -32.55
C GLY A 518 -4.46 10.72 -32.78
N GLY A 519 -5.38 10.85 -31.82
CA GLY A 519 -6.73 10.31 -31.93
C GLY A 519 -7.67 11.24 -32.69
N GLU A 520 -8.82 10.71 -33.11
CA GLU A 520 -9.91 11.54 -33.61
C GLU A 520 -10.28 12.60 -32.54
N PRO A 521 -10.29 13.89 -32.91
CA PRO A 521 -10.58 14.96 -31.98
C PRO A 521 -12.02 14.85 -31.48
N ARG A 522 -12.20 14.97 -30.17
CA ARG A 522 -13.50 15.03 -29.49
C ARG A 522 -13.88 16.44 -29.05
N GLY A 523 -12.89 17.33 -28.94
CA GLY A 523 -13.07 18.72 -28.50
C GLY A 523 -11.82 19.25 -27.80
N GLU A 524 -11.92 20.48 -27.30
CA GLU A 524 -10.87 21.15 -26.54
C GLU A 524 -11.48 21.76 -25.27
N GLY A 525 -10.72 21.81 -24.17
CA GLY A 525 -11.17 22.38 -22.90
C GLY A 525 -11.23 21.34 -21.78
N PHE A 526 -12.41 21.12 -21.20
CA PHE A 526 -12.61 20.08 -20.18
C PHE A 526 -13.90 19.29 -20.43
N GLU A 527 -13.89 18.03 -20.01
CA GLU A 527 -15.07 17.16 -19.99
C GLU A 527 -15.10 16.41 -18.65
N LEU A 528 -16.21 16.55 -17.91
CA LEU A 528 -16.55 15.67 -16.80
C LEU A 528 -17.67 14.74 -17.28
N ARG A 529 -17.40 13.43 -17.32
CA ARG A 529 -18.38 12.45 -17.81
C ARG A 529 -18.46 11.21 -16.92
N THR A 530 -19.61 10.55 -16.98
CA THR A 530 -19.85 9.22 -16.43
C THR A 530 -21.06 8.61 -17.17
N ASP A 531 -21.08 7.29 -17.31
CA ASP A 531 -22.25 6.54 -17.80
C ASP A 531 -23.23 6.23 -16.64
N GLU A 532 -22.89 6.63 -15.42
CA GLU A 532 -23.67 6.43 -14.19
C GLU A 532 -24.28 7.77 -13.69
N HIS A 533 -24.57 7.88 -12.40
CA HIS A 533 -25.12 9.09 -11.80
C HIS A 533 -24.07 10.19 -11.59
N GLY A 534 -24.40 11.42 -11.99
CA GLY A 534 -23.58 12.61 -11.75
C GLY A 534 -24.29 13.67 -10.90
N ALA A 535 -23.53 14.43 -10.11
CA ALA A 535 -24.05 15.56 -9.35
C ALA A 535 -22.99 16.66 -9.21
N LEU A 536 -23.39 17.93 -9.41
CA LEU A 536 -22.60 19.12 -9.06
C LEU A 536 -23.23 19.76 -7.81
N ARG A 537 -22.46 19.92 -6.73
CA ARG A 537 -22.95 20.46 -5.46
C ARG A 537 -21.98 21.51 -4.92
N ALA A 538 -22.50 22.69 -4.59
CA ALA A 538 -21.74 23.75 -3.95
C ALA A 538 -22.61 24.42 -2.89
N ALA A 539 -22.34 24.14 -1.61
CA ALA A 539 -23.19 24.54 -0.49
C ALA A 539 -23.26 26.06 -0.27
N LYS A 540 -22.32 26.83 -0.83
CA LYS A 540 -22.27 28.29 -0.74
C LYS A 540 -22.74 28.99 -2.03
N GLY A 541 -23.06 28.24 -3.09
CA GLY A 541 -23.48 28.79 -4.38
C GLY A 541 -22.78 28.15 -5.59
N LEU A 542 -23.45 28.16 -6.74
CA LEU A 542 -22.95 27.59 -8.01
C LEU A 542 -23.14 28.60 -9.16
N LEU A 543 -22.06 28.95 -9.86
CA LEU A 543 -22.11 29.75 -11.09
C LEU A 543 -21.78 28.85 -12.30
N LEU A 544 -22.69 28.79 -13.27
CA LEU A 544 -22.45 28.19 -14.58
C LEU A 544 -22.53 29.29 -15.63
N SER A 545 -21.41 29.58 -16.27
CA SER A 545 -21.24 30.79 -17.08
C SER A 545 -20.42 30.54 -18.34
N THR A 546 -20.80 31.22 -19.43
CA THR A 546 -19.97 31.36 -20.64
C THR A 546 -19.39 32.77 -20.80
N GLU A 547 -19.57 33.64 -19.80
CA GLU A 547 -19.00 34.99 -19.80
C GLU A 547 -17.46 34.92 -19.89
N GLU A 548 -16.90 35.80 -20.71
CA GLU A 548 -15.47 35.78 -21.02
C GLU A 548 -14.60 36.07 -19.79
N GLN A 549 -13.72 35.13 -19.44
CA GLN A 549 -12.68 35.27 -18.41
C GLN A 549 -11.38 34.60 -18.86
N LEU A 550 -10.82 35.06 -19.99
CA LEU A 550 -9.58 34.51 -20.54
C LEU A 550 -8.45 34.56 -19.51
N ASN A 551 -7.65 33.49 -19.48
CA ASN A 551 -6.50 33.32 -18.60
C ASN A 551 -6.79 33.47 -17.10
N ALA A 552 -8.05 33.23 -16.68
CA ALA A 552 -8.48 33.35 -15.29
C ALA A 552 -8.15 34.73 -14.66
N ASN A 553 -8.25 35.82 -15.43
CA ASN A 553 -7.94 37.19 -15.01
C ASN A 553 -8.93 37.81 -13.99
N GLY A 554 -9.86 37.03 -13.43
CA GLY A 554 -10.85 37.48 -12.46
C GLY A 554 -11.10 36.43 -11.36
N GLY A 555 -11.90 36.80 -10.36
CA GLY A 555 -12.34 35.87 -9.31
C GLY A 555 -13.19 34.74 -9.89
N HIS A 556 -13.10 33.53 -9.31
CA HIS A 556 -13.71 32.32 -9.86
C HIS A 556 -15.26 32.36 -9.91
N LEU A 557 -15.89 33.26 -9.15
CA LEU A 557 -17.33 33.51 -9.09
C LEU A 557 -17.70 34.90 -9.61
N ASN A 558 -16.86 35.53 -10.45
CA ASN A 558 -17.19 36.82 -11.04
C ASN A 558 -18.47 36.71 -11.91
N ARG A 559 -19.44 37.56 -11.56
CA ARG A 559 -20.85 37.50 -11.97
C ARG A 559 -21.41 38.89 -12.29
N ALA A 560 -20.55 39.85 -12.62
CA ALA A 560 -20.94 41.24 -12.87
C ALA A 560 -22.02 41.37 -13.94
N THR A 561 -21.88 40.66 -15.07
CA THR A 561 -22.88 40.64 -16.15
C THR A 561 -24.23 40.09 -15.67
N ALA A 562 -24.23 38.96 -14.95
CA ALA A 562 -25.46 38.36 -14.44
C ALA A 562 -26.19 39.30 -13.46
N VAL A 563 -25.46 39.97 -12.57
CA VAL A 563 -26.01 40.96 -11.63
C VAL A 563 -26.61 42.15 -12.38
N GLN A 564 -25.94 42.68 -13.40
CA GLN A 564 -26.46 43.78 -14.22
C GLN A 564 -27.77 43.41 -14.93
N VAL A 565 -27.88 42.20 -15.47
CA VAL A 565 -29.11 41.73 -16.12
C VAL A 565 -30.26 41.60 -15.11
N LEU A 566 -29.99 41.04 -13.92
CA LEU A 566 -31.00 40.91 -12.86
C LEU A 566 -31.47 42.28 -12.35
N GLU A 567 -30.56 43.23 -12.15
CA GLU A 567 -30.90 44.60 -11.74
C GLU A 567 -31.77 45.31 -12.78
N ALA A 568 -31.45 45.16 -14.06
CA ALA A 568 -32.22 45.79 -15.13
C ALA A 568 -33.62 45.15 -15.30
N ALA A 569 -33.75 43.84 -15.08
CA ALA A 569 -35.02 43.13 -15.06
C ALA A 569 -35.90 43.57 -13.86
N LEU A 570 -35.30 43.68 -12.68
CA LEU A 570 -35.98 44.17 -11.47
C LEU A 570 -36.52 45.59 -11.65
N GLN A 571 -35.72 46.47 -12.26
CA GLN A 571 -36.13 47.85 -12.53
C GLN A 571 -37.33 47.91 -13.49
N LEU A 572 -37.31 47.12 -14.57
CA LEU A 572 -38.41 47.07 -15.53
C LEU A 572 -39.71 46.55 -14.91
N ALA A 573 -39.64 45.46 -14.14
CA ALA A 573 -40.80 44.90 -13.46
C ALA A 573 -41.43 45.92 -12.50
N LYS A 574 -40.60 46.64 -11.76
CA LYS A 574 -41.04 47.70 -10.85
C LYS A 574 -41.74 48.84 -11.60
N GLU A 575 -41.10 49.42 -12.62
CA GLU A 575 -41.66 50.57 -13.34
C GLU A 575 -43.01 50.25 -14.01
N LEU A 576 -43.14 49.07 -14.61
CA LEU A 576 -44.40 48.63 -15.21
C LEU A 576 -45.47 48.27 -14.17
N GLY A 577 -45.08 47.69 -13.03
CA GLY A 577 -45.96 47.40 -11.90
C GLY A 577 -46.53 48.66 -11.26
N ASP A 578 -45.66 49.61 -10.89
CA ASP A 578 -46.03 50.92 -10.34
C ASP A 578 -47.01 51.64 -11.30
N TYR A 579 -46.68 51.67 -12.60
CA TYR A 579 -47.53 52.32 -13.60
C TYR A 579 -48.88 51.60 -13.77
N ALA A 580 -48.91 50.27 -13.73
CA ALA A 580 -50.15 49.51 -13.77
C ALA A 580 -51.02 49.85 -12.55
N GLN A 581 -50.45 49.88 -11.35
CA GLN A 581 -51.16 50.20 -10.12
C GLN A 581 -51.77 51.62 -10.14
N GLU A 582 -51.02 52.62 -10.58
CA GLU A 582 -51.50 54.01 -10.73
C GLU A 582 -52.69 54.11 -11.72
N ASN A 583 -52.80 53.16 -12.66
CA ASN A 583 -53.82 53.12 -13.70
C ASN A 583 -54.83 51.96 -13.53
N GLN A 584 -55.12 51.57 -12.28
CA GLN A 584 -56.14 50.56 -11.93
C GLN A 584 -55.83 49.12 -12.44
N GLY A 585 -54.61 48.85 -12.86
CA GLY A 585 -54.08 47.52 -13.14
C GLY A 585 -53.63 46.79 -11.86
N ILE A 586 -53.12 45.58 -12.04
CA ILE A 586 -52.56 44.76 -10.95
C ILE A 586 -51.07 45.08 -10.80
N ASP A 587 -50.62 45.33 -9.58
CA ASP A 587 -49.23 45.60 -9.22
C ASP A 587 -48.35 44.32 -9.29
N HIS A 588 -47.02 44.48 -9.36
CA HIS A 588 -46.03 43.40 -9.30
C HIS A 588 -45.35 43.33 -7.92
N ASP A 589 -45.37 42.15 -7.28
CA ASP A 589 -44.55 41.90 -6.08
C ASP A 589 -43.09 41.64 -6.46
N ILE A 590 -42.23 42.65 -6.25
CA ILE A 590 -40.81 42.61 -6.56
C ILE A 590 -39.90 42.16 -5.40
N GLU A 591 -40.44 41.91 -4.20
CA GLU A 591 -39.63 41.72 -2.99
C GLU A 591 -38.75 40.46 -3.10
N GLN A 592 -39.30 39.36 -3.62
CA GLN A 592 -38.57 38.11 -3.76
C GLN A 592 -37.54 38.15 -4.89
N GLN A 593 -37.86 38.82 -6.01
CA GLN A 593 -36.91 39.05 -7.11
C GLN A 593 -35.68 39.84 -6.63
N LYS A 594 -35.89 40.85 -5.77
CA LYS A 594 -34.81 41.63 -5.15
C LYS A 594 -33.93 40.75 -4.25
N LYS A 595 -34.52 39.93 -3.38
CA LYS A 595 -33.77 39.00 -2.49
C LYS A 595 -32.91 38.02 -3.29
N LEU A 596 -33.44 37.47 -4.40
CA LEU A 596 -32.66 36.58 -5.27
C LEU A 596 -31.50 37.33 -5.95
N SER A 597 -31.73 38.55 -6.42
CA SER A 597 -30.69 39.38 -7.04
C SER A 597 -29.55 39.69 -6.07
N GLU A 598 -29.87 39.97 -4.80
CA GLU A 598 -28.89 40.17 -3.73
C GLU A 598 -28.12 38.87 -3.41
N ALA A 599 -28.80 37.72 -3.34
CA ALA A 599 -28.15 36.43 -3.15
C ALA A 599 -27.14 36.10 -4.26
N ILE A 600 -27.49 36.40 -5.52
CA ILE A 600 -26.58 36.25 -6.66
C ILE A 600 -25.43 37.26 -6.57
N ARG A 601 -25.70 38.52 -6.18
CA ARG A 601 -24.63 39.51 -5.96
C ARG A 601 -23.64 39.06 -4.89
N ASP A 602 -24.07 38.32 -3.88
CA ASP A 602 -23.26 37.89 -2.74
C ASP A 602 -22.64 36.47 -2.88
N LEU A 603 -22.87 35.77 -3.99
CA LEU A 603 -22.47 34.36 -4.23
C LEU A 603 -21.01 34.00 -3.87
N GLY A 604 -20.08 34.95 -4.00
CA GLY A 604 -18.64 34.78 -3.74
C GLY A 604 -18.17 35.26 -2.37
N HIS A 605 -19.03 35.87 -1.55
CA HIS A 605 -18.63 36.40 -0.26
C HIS A 605 -18.12 35.28 0.66
N GLY A 606 -16.94 35.48 1.26
CA GLY A 606 -16.28 34.47 2.10
C GLY A 606 -15.51 33.39 1.33
N ALA A 607 -15.38 33.48 0.01
CA ALA A 607 -14.34 32.80 -0.76
C ALA A 607 -12.97 33.43 -0.48
N ASN A 608 -11.87 32.77 -0.87
CA ASN A 608 -10.51 33.23 -0.56
C ASN A 608 -10.18 34.60 -1.21
N ASP A 609 -10.71 34.87 -2.40
CA ASP A 609 -10.61 36.12 -3.15
C ASP A 609 -11.56 37.23 -2.64
N GLU A 610 -12.53 36.90 -1.81
CA GLU A 610 -13.46 37.83 -1.16
C GLU A 610 -13.53 37.62 0.38
N SER A 611 -12.40 37.25 1.00
CA SER A 611 -12.32 36.72 2.38
C SER A 611 -12.62 37.71 3.52
N GLY A 612 -12.96 38.96 3.21
CA GLY A 612 -13.34 40.00 4.19
C GLY A 612 -14.81 40.43 4.16
N LYS A 613 -15.64 39.80 3.31
CA LYS A 613 -17.07 40.09 3.22
C LYS A 613 -17.88 39.15 4.14
N SER A 614 -19.21 39.23 4.11
CA SER A 614 -20.08 38.35 4.92
C SER A 614 -19.74 36.86 4.73
N ASN A 615 -19.93 36.05 5.76
CA ASN A 615 -19.61 34.62 5.72
C ASN A 615 -20.64 33.84 4.88
N GLY A 616 -20.43 33.79 3.56
CA GLY A 616 -21.23 33.01 2.62
C GLY A 616 -22.52 33.72 2.21
N GLY A 617 -22.69 33.96 0.91
CA GLY A 617 -23.97 34.34 0.33
C GLY A 617 -25.03 33.25 0.54
N SER A 618 -26.31 33.61 0.39
CA SER A 618 -27.38 32.61 0.36
C SER A 618 -27.13 31.61 -0.78
N PRO A 619 -27.26 30.29 -0.54
CA PRO A 619 -26.97 29.29 -1.56
C PRO A 619 -27.91 29.48 -2.76
N ALA A 620 -27.35 29.87 -3.88
CA ALA A 620 -28.07 30.09 -5.13
C ALA A 620 -27.33 29.46 -6.32
N ILE A 621 -28.08 29.16 -7.38
CA ILE A 621 -27.51 28.82 -8.68
C ILE A 621 -27.70 29.99 -9.63
N ALA A 622 -26.60 30.44 -10.24
CA ALA A 622 -26.59 31.46 -11.27
C ALA A 622 -26.25 30.81 -12.61
N LEU A 623 -27.11 30.98 -13.61
CA LEU A 623 -26.85 30.61 -15.00
C LEU A 623 -26.68 31.89 -15.81
N SER A 624 -25.55 32.06 -16.51
CA SER A 624 -25.29 33.21 -17.38
C SER A 624 -24.73 32.75 -18.72
N GLY A 625 -25.17 33.39 -19.80
CA GLY A 625 -24.56 33.15 -21.10
C GLY A 625 -24.67 34.36 -22.00
N GLN A 626 -23.52 34.81 -22.50
CA GLN A 626 -23.41 36.03 -23.30
C GLN A 626 -24.30 35.99 -24.56
N ALA A 627 -24.42 34.82 -25.20
CA ALA A 627 -25.30 34.61 -26.35
C ALA A 627 -26.73 34.16 -25.96
N GLY A 628 -26.95 33.73 -24.72
CA GLY A 628 -28.22 33.23 -24.20
C GLY A 628 -28.14 31.88 -23.50
N ILE A 629 -29.29 31.43 -22.98
CA ILE A 629 -29.49 30.14 -22.30
C ILE A 629 -30.67 29.44 -22.97
N ALA A 630 -30.50 28.17 -23.35
CA ALA A 630 -31.56 27.34 -23.93
C ALA A 630 -31.93 26.21 -22.97
N THR A 631 -33.22 26.09 -22.66
CA THR A 631 -33.77 24.99 -21.86
C THR A 631 -34.76 24.21 -22.72
N VAL A 632 -34.41 22.96 -23.07
CA VAL A 632 -35.18 22.15 -24.04
C VAL A 632 -35.43 20.75 -23.49
N SER A 633 -36.57 20.17 -23.84
CA SER A 633 -36.92 18.79 -23.51
C SER A 633 -37.80 18.19 -24.61
N PRO A 634 -37.55 16.96 -25.06
CA PRO A 634 -38.39 16.30 -26.06
C PRO A 634 -39.73 15.80 -25.49
N SER A 635 -39.89 15.78 -24.17
CA SER A 635 -41.08 15.24 -23.49
C SER A 635 -41.82 16.33 -22.73
N SER A 636 -41.20 16.85 -21.67
CA SER A 636 -41.82 17.82 -20.78
C SER A 636 -40.78 18.77 -20.18
N LEU A 637 -41.14 20.04 -20.08
CA LEU A 637 -40.43 21.06 -19.32
C LEU A 637 -41.36 21.62 -18.24
N THR A 638 -40.91 21.62 -16.98
CA THR A 638 -41.69 22.13 -15.84
C THR A 638 -40.88 23.17 -15.09
N LEU A 639 -41.44 24.36 -14.92
CA LEU A 639 -40.92 25.41 -14.04
C LEU A 639 -41.92 25.58 -12.88
N ALA A 640 -41.45 25.43 -11.65
CA ALA A 640 -42.27 25.51 -10.46
C ALA A 640 -41.49 26.16 -9.31
N ALA A 641 -42.14 27.01 -8.55
CA ALA A 641 -41.60 27.60 -7.32
C ALA A 641 -42.68 27.56 -6.23
N GLY A 642 -42.28 27.35 -4.97
CA GLY A 642 -43.19 27.45 -3.83
C GLY A 642 -43.50 28.90 -3.42
N GLY A 643 -42.74 29.87 -3.95
CA GLY A 643 -42.94 31.30 -3.78
C GLY A 643 -43.34 31.97 -5.10
N HIS A 644 -42.35 32.39 -5.89
CA HIS A 644 -42.56 33.24 -7.07
C HIS A 644 -41.85 32.68 -8.31
N ILE A 645 -42.45 32.89 -9.49
CA ILE A 645 -41.81 32.68 -10.79
C ILE A 645 -41.86 34.03 -11.52
N ASP A 646 -40.73 34.71 -11.58
CA ASP A 646 -40.60 36.00 -12.28
C ASP A 646 -40.00 35.78 -13.67
N THR A 647 -40.71 36.20 -14.73
CA THR A 647 -40.20 36.13 -16.10
C THR A 647 -40.26 37.51 -16.73
N VAL A 648 -39.08 38.10 -16.97
CA VAL A 648 -38.95 39.47 -17.46
C VAL A 648 -38.08 39.50 -18.72
N ALA A 649 -38.50 40.24 -19.72
CA ALA A 649 -37.73 40.52 -20.92
C ALA A 649 -37.77 42.04 -21.20
N GLN A 650 -36.61 42.66 -21.42
CA GLN A 650 -36.54 44.11 -21.71
C GLN A 650 -37.19 44.52 -23.03
N GLN A 651 -37.35 43.57 -23.94
CA GLN A 651 -37.95 43.82 -25.24
C GLN A 651 -39.19 42.93 -25.39
N ASN A 652 -39.03 41.75 -25.99
CA ASN A 652 -40.15 40.89 -26.34
C ASN A 652 -40.26 39.71 -25.38
N HIS A 653 -41.44 39.53 -24.80
CA HIS A 653 -41.83 38.30 -24.13
C HIS A 653 -42.82 37.53 -25.03
N GLN A 654 -42.45 36.33 -25.45
CA GLN A 654 -43.23 35.54 -26.42
C GLN A 654 -43.59 34.18 -25.83
N LEU A 655 -44.90 33.89 -25.75
CA LEU A 655 -45.45 32.62 -25.29
C LEU A 655 -46.28 32.01 -26.42
N THR A 656 -46.04 30.75 -26.77
CA THR A 656 -46.73 30.08 -27.87
C THR A 656 -46.99 28.61 -27.52
N SER A 657 -48.17 28.10 -27.87
CA SER A 657 -48.54 26.69 -27.72
C SER A 657 -49.15 26.17 -29.02
N GLY A 658 -48.74 24.97 -29.44
CA GLY A 658 -49.25 24.34 -30.66
C GLY A 658 -50.66 23.78 -30.54
N GLN A 659 -51.18 23.60 -29.31
CA GLN A 659 -52.54 23.10 -29.09
C GLN A 659 -53.32 23.99 -28.12
N LYS A 660 -52.95 23.97 -26.84
CA LYS A 660 -53.69 24.65 -25.77
C LYS A 660 -52.77 25.54 -24.96
N PHE A 661 -53.19 26.78 -24.74
CA PHE A 661 -52.60 27.68 -23.76
C PHE A 661 -53.61 27.87 -22.63
N VAL A 662 -53.20 27.57 -21.38
CA VAL A 662 -54.07 27.64 -20.20
C VAL A 662 -53.40 28.53 -19.17
N VAL A 663 -54.12 29.55 -18.72
CA VAL A 663 -53.70 30.43 -17.63
C VAL A 663 -54.81 30.40 -16.59
N ASN A 664 -54.47 29.96 -15.37
CA ASN A 664 -55.38 29.92 -14.23
C ASN A 664 -54.73 30.72 -13.09
N ALA A 665 -55.49 31.59 -12.44
CA ALA A 665 -55.07 32.33 -11.25
C ALA A 665 -56.04 32.06 -10.10
N GLY A 666 -55.52 32.01 -8.86
CA GLY A 666 -56.31 31.75 -7.65
C GLY A 666 -57.02 32.99 -7.10
N SER A 667 -56.43 34.18 -7.30
CA SER A 667 -57.05 35.47 -6.96
C SER A 667 -57.33 36.28 -8.23
N ASP A 668 -56.28 36.78 -8.87
CA ASP A 668 -56.41 37.80 -9.90
C ASP A 668 -55.59 37.46 -11.15
N LEU A 669 -56.14 37.75 -12.32
CA LEU A 669 -55.44 37.69 -13.60
C LEU A 669 -55.41 39.09 -14.22
N GLY A 670 -54.23 39.69 -14.29
CA GLY A 670 -54.02 41.03 -14.84
C GLY A 670 -53.50 40.98 -16.27
N LEU A 671 -54.11 41.75 -17.16
CA LEU A 671 -53.61 42.03 -18.51
C LEU A 671 -53.53 43.55 -18.68
N PHE A 672 -52.32 44.09 -18.69
CA PHE A 672 -52.09 45.53 -18.75
C PHE A 672 -51.16 45.89 -19.92
N VAL A 673 -51.48 46.98 -20.63
CA VAL A 673 -50.68 47.50 -21.76
C VAL A 673 -50.51 49.01 -21.53
N GLN A 674 -49.29 49.45 -21.22
CA GLN A 674 -48.98 50.87 -20.94
C GLN A 674 -49.25 51.75 -22.16
N SER A 675 -48.85 51.29 -23.35
CA SER A 675 -49.06 51.98 -24.62
C SER A 675 -49.27 50.98 -25.75
N GLY A 676 -50.13 51.31 -26.72
CA GLY A 676 -50.51 50.43 -27.83
C GLY A 676 -51.91 49.83 -27.68
N GLU A 677 -52.10 48.61 -28.18
CA GLU A 677 -53.41 47.94 -28.23
C GLU A 677 -53.37 46.58 -27.52
N LEU A 678 -54.40 46.29 -26.72
CA LEU A 678 -54.68 44.92 -26.27
C LEU A 678 -55.56 44.23 -27.31
N ARG A 679 -55.09 43.10 -27.88
CA ARG A 679 -55.83 42.31 -28.87
C ARG A 679 -56.19 40.93 -28.34
N GLN A 680 -57.49 40.67 -28.19
CA GLN A 680 -58.04 39.34 -27.90
C GLN A 680 -58.89 38.90 -29.09
N ILE A 681 -58.38 37.93 -29.87
CA ILE A 681 -58.96 37.53 -31.15
C ILE A 681 -59.15 36.01 -31.18
N THR A 682 -60.39 35.56 -31.39
CA THR A 682 -60.71 34.16 -31.72
C THR A 682 -60.99 34.06 -33.22
N HIS A 683 -60.11 33.40 -33.99
CA HIS A 683 -60.30 33.26 -35.44
C HIS A 683 -61.43 32.28 -35.79
N GLN A 684 -61.51 31.15 -35.09
CA GLN A 684 -62.56 30.14 -35.22
C GLN A 684 -63.02 29.68 -33.83
N GLY A 685 -64.32 29.51 -33.64
CA GLY A 685 -64.94 29.23 -32.34
C GLY A 685 -65.51 30.48 -31.67
N ALA A 686 -66.16 30.30 -30.53
CA ALA A 686 -66.75 31.39 -29.76
C ALA A 686 -65.70 32.06 -28.86
N MET A 687 -65.72 33.39 -28.77
CA MET A 687 -65.08 34.13 -27.68
C MET A 687 -66.07 34.29 -26.54
N LEU A 688 -65.77 33.72 -25.38
CA LEU A 688 -66.61 33.80 -24.18
C LEU A 688 -65.98 34.75 -23.17
N LEU A 689 -66.63 35.89 -22.93
CA LEU A 689 -66.35 36.78 -21.79
C LEU A 689 -67.45 36.60 -20.76
N GLN A 690 -67.11 36.13 -19.57
CA GLN A 690 -68.11 35.73 -18.58
C GLN A 690 -67.63 35.96 -17.14
N ALA A 691 -68.47 36.63 -16.33
CA ALA A 691 -68.42 36.58 -14.87
C ALA A 691 -69.59 35.72 -14.36
N GLN A 692 -69.33 34.73 -13.49
CA GLN A 692 -70.36 33.79 -13.02
C GLN A 692 -71.15 34.27 -11.80
N LYS A 693 -70.53 35.13 -10.96
CA LYS A 693 -71.11 35.60 -9.69
C LYS A 693 -71.06 37.12 -9.51
N ASP A 694 -70.35 37.83 -10.38
CA ASP A 694 -70.18 39.28 -10.30
C ASP A 694 -70.38 39.93 -11.68
N THR A 695 -70.01 41.20 -11.79
CA THR A 695 -70.30 42.09 -12.90
C THR A 695 -69.19 42.06 -13.94
N ILE A 696 -69.56 42.09 -15.23
CA ILE A 696 -68.63 42.46 -16.30
C ILE A 696 -68.74 43.98 -16.49
N ARG A 697 -67.62 44.71 -16.34
CA ARG A 697 -67.53 46.14 -16.65
C ARG A 697 -66.77 46.33 -17.96
N LEU A 698 -67.34 47.10 -18.88
CA LEU A 698 -66.71 47.53 -20.13
C LEU A 698 -66.76 49.05 -20.16
N GLU A 699 -65.60 49.68 -20.00
CA GLU A 699 -65.46 51.13 -19.84
C GLU A 699 -64.48 51.67 -20.89
N ALA A 700 -64.79 52.82 -21.50
CA ALA A 700 -63.90 53.52 -22.43
C ALA A 700 -64.16 55.03 -22.34
N ASP A 701 -63.09 55.83 -22.42
CA ASP A 701 -63.18 57.31 -22.42
C ASP A 701 -63.81 57.86 -23.72
N GLN A 702 -63.56 57.21 -24.85
CA GLN A 702 -63.98 57.67 -26.17
C GLN A 702 -65.26 56.97 -26.68
N SER A 703 -65.20 55.66 -26.90
CA SER A 703 -66.34 54.88 -27.42
C SER A 703 -66.25 53.39 -27.05
N VAL A 704 -67.43 52.76 -26.93
CA VAL A 704 -67.59 51.30 -26.89
C VAL A 704 -68.42 50.89 -28.10
N GLU A 705 -67.85 50.11 -29.01
CA GLU A 705 -68.52 49.64 -30.24
C GLU A 705 -68.85 48.15 -30.15
N ILE A 706 -70.13 47.80 -30.28
CA ILE A 706 -70.61 46.40 -30.32
C ILE A 706 -71.40 46.23 -31.61
N SER A 707 -70.93 45.34 -32.50
CA SER A 707 -71.61 45.08 -33.77
C SER A 707 -71.55 43.60 -34.16
N ALA A 708 -72.57 43.15 -34.88
CA ALA A 708 -72.63 41.83 -35.49
C ALA A 708 -73.10 41.99 -36.95
N SER A 709 -72.26 41.62 -37.92
CA SER A 709 -72.52 41.94 -39.33
C SER A 709 -73.58 41.06 -40.01
N ASN A 710 -73.75 39.82 -39.55
CA ASN A 710 -74.59 38.83 -40.25
C ASN A 710 -75.93 38.56 -39.56
N GLN A 711 -75.99 38.66 -38.23
CA GLN A 711 -77.16 38.25 -37.45
C GLN A 711 -77.66 39.39 -36.55
N HIS A 712 -77.41 39.33 -35.25
CA HIS A 712 -77.99 40.26 -34.28
C HIS A 712 -77.06 40.53 -33.11
N VAL A 713 -77.28 41.67 -32.45
CA VAL A 713 -76.78 41.95 -31.10
C VAL A 713 -77.97 41.78 -30.16
N VAL A 714 -77.86 40.88 -29.18
CA VAL A 714 -78.88 40.68 -28.14
C VAL A 714 -78.35 41.20 -26.82
N VAL A 715 -79.12 42.10 -26.20
CA VAL A 715 -78.95 42.50 -24.81
C VAL A 715 -80.19 42.05 -24.05
N SER A 716 -80.01 41.28 -22.98
CA SER A 716 -81.12 40.69 -22.21
C SER A 716 -80.75 40.65 -20.73
N ALA A 717 -81.71 41.02 -19.88
CA ALA A 717 -81.55 40.99 -18.42
C ALA A 717 -82.85 40.53 -17.75
N LYS A 718 -82.74 39.88 -16.59
CA LYS A 718 -83.90 39.34 -15.85
C LYS A 718 -84.70 40.43 -15.11
N ASP A 719 -84.03 41.45 -14.57
CA ASP A 719 -84.69 42.54 -13.82
C ASP A 719 -84.97 43.75 -14.72
N HIS A 720 -83.92 44.41 -15.24
CA HIS A 720 -84.08 45.57 -16.12
C HIS A 720 -82.89 45.80 -17.06
N ILE A 721 -83.13 46.52 -18.16
CA ILE A 721 -82.10 47.12 -19.03
C ILE A 721 -82.31 48.64 -19.01
N THR A 722 -81.24 49.40 -18.80
CA THR A 722 -81.28 50.87 -18.84
C THR A 722 -80.22 51.40 -19.79
N LEU A 723 -80.64 52.24 -20.73
CA LEU A 723 -79.78 52.99 -21.63
C LEU A 723 -79.91 54.47 -21.28
N THR A 724 -78.80 55.15 -20.99
CA THR A 724 -78.77 56.55 -20.59
C THR A 724 -77.85 57.35 -21.50
N CYS A 725 -78.24 58.58 -21.84
CA CYS A 725 -77.45 59.50 -22.65
C CYS A 725 -77.79 60.95 -22.26
N ALA A 726 -76.83 61.67 -21.66
CA ALA A 726 -76.95 63.09 -21.30
C ALA A 726 -78.27 63.49 -20.59
N GLY A 727 -78.77 62.63 -19.70
CA GLY A 727 -80.02 62.84 -18.95
C GLY A 727 -81.29 62.27 -19.60
N ALA A 728 -81.26 61.89 -20.88
CA ALA A 728 -82.30 61.06 -21.47
C ALA A 728 -82.06 59.58 -21.16
N TYR A 729 -83.12 58.80 -20.98
CA TYR A 729 -83.02 57.36 -20.74
C TYR A 729 -84.15 56.54 -21.38
N LEU A 730 -83.84 55.27 -21.59
CA LEU A 730 -84.78 54.21 -21.93
C LEU A 730 -84.57 53.07 -20.95
N THR A 731 -85.61 52.70 -20.21
CA THR A 731 -85.60 51.57 -19.28
C THR A 731 -86.60 50.51 -19.71
N LEU A 732 -86.16 49.26 -19.78
CA LEU A 732 -86.99 48.07 -19.99
C LEU A 732 -87.08 47.32 -18.65
N LYS A 733 -88.25 47.28 -18.00
CA LYS A 733 -88.43 46.61 -16.69
C LYS A 733 -89.83 46.01 -16.54
N GLY A 734 -89.90 44.75 -16.10
CA GLY A 734 -91.18 44.08 -15.81
C GLY A 734 -92.15 44.01 -16.99
N GLY A 735 -91.63 43.97 -18.22
CA GLY A 735 -92.43 44.02 -19.46
C GLY A 735 -92.83 45.41 -19.95
N ASN A 736 -92.45 46.48 -19.22
CA ASN A 736 -92.75 47.87 -19.58
C ASN A 736 -91.54 48.55 -20.24
N ILE A 737 -91.82 49.54 -21.09
CA ILE A 737 -90.83 50.47 -21.66
C ILE A 737 -91.08 51.86 -21.04
N GLU A 738 -90.07 52.41 -20.37
CA GLU A 738 -90.09 53.76 -19.81
C GLU A 738 -89.10 54.65 -20.59
N LEU A 739 -89.60 55.77 -21.12
CA LEU A 739 -88.82 56.75 -21.88
C LEU A 739 -88.87 58.08 -21.11
N GLY A 740 -87.76 58.47 -20.48
CA GLY A 740 -87.65 59.75 -19.77
C GLY A 740 -86.63 60.66 -20.44
N MET A 741 -86.97 61.93 -20.63
CA MET A 741 -86.07 62.90 -21.25
C MET A 741 -86.34 64.33 -20.77
N PRO A 742 -85.28 65.13 -20.49
CA PRO A 742 -85.43 66.55 -20.17
C PRO A 742 -85.74 67.41 -21.41
N GLY A 743 -85.50 66.89 -22.62
CA GLY A 743 -85.81 67.53 -23.89
C GLY A 743 -87.15 67.09 -24.49
N ASN A 744 -87.32 67.33 -25.80
CA ASN A 744 -88.52 66.92 -26.53
C ASN A 744 -88.45 65.46 -26.97
N PHE A 745 -89.55 64.72 -26.79
CA PHE A 745 -89.73 63.42 -27.43
C PHE A 745 -90.14 63.61 -28.89
N ILE A 746 -89.22 63.40 -29.83
CA ILE A 746 -89.45 63.56 -31.26
C ILE A 746 -89.42 62.18 -31.94
N VAL A 747 -90.57 61.74 -32.44
CA VAL A 747 -90.69 60.50 -33.23
C VAL A 747 -90.99 60.88 -34.68
N LYS A 748 -90.08 60.56 -35.61
CA LYS A 748 -90.27 60.83 -37.05
C LYS A 748 -90.58 59.53 -37.79
N ALA A 749 -91.82 59.35 -38.21
CA ALA A 749 -92.27 58.18 -38.99
C ALA A 749 -93.41 58.54 -39.95
N ALA A 750 -93.56 57.80 -41.05
CA ALA A 750 -94.66 58.01 -42.02
C ALA A 750 -96.02 57.46 -41.54
N LYS A 751 -96.04 56.57 -40.53
CA LYS A 751 -97.24 55.98 -39.94
C LYS A 751 -96.95 55.59 -38.48
N HIS A 752 -97.87 55.94 -37.57
CA HIS A 752 -97.81 55.52 -36.18
C HIS A 752 -98.93 54.51 -35.92
N SER A 753 -98.58 53.34 -35.40
CA SER A 753 -99.52 52.24 -35.12
C SER A 753 -99.17 51.60 -33.78
N LEU A 754 -100.07 51.70 -32.80
CA LEU A 754 -99.97 51.00 -31.52
C LEU A 754 -100.91 49.79 -31.60
N VAL A 755 -100.33 48.61 -31.74
CA VAL A 755 -101.04 47.32 -31.82
C VAL A 755 -100.93 46.63 -30.45
N GLY A 756 -101.85 45.72 -30.12
CA GLY A 756 -101.89 45.04 -28.81
C GLY A 756 -100.59 44.34 -28.39
N PRO A 757 -100.46 43.93 -27.11
CA PRO A 757 -99.20 43.44 -26.56
C PRO A 757 -98.70 42.18 -27.28
N ALA A 758 -97.39 42.11 -27.49
CA ALA A 758 -96.66 40.92 -27.91
C ALA A 758 -95.60 40.60 -26.85
N HIS A 759 -95.20 39.34 -26.71
CA HIS A 759 -94.19 38.90 -25.75
C HIS A 759 -93.10 38.09 -26.44
N ALA A 760 -91.88 38.13 -25.88
CA ALA A 760 -90.76 37.29 -26.25
C ALA A 760 -90.21 36.64 -24.97
N SER A 761 -89.85 35.36 -25.03
CA SER A 761 -89.22 34.65 -23.91
C SER A 761 -87.71 34.51 -24.16
N THR A 762 -86.92 34.64 -23.10
CA THR A 762 -85.47 34.45 -23.12
C THR A 762 -85.09 33.48 -22.01
N THR A 763 -84.28 32.50 -22.33
CA THR A 763 -83.77 31.52 -21.37
C THR A 763 -82.45 32.03 -20.80
N PHE A 764 -82.35 32.14 -19.48
CA PHE A 764 -81.12 32.53 -18.78
C PHE A 764 -80.37 31.29 -18.31
N ASN A 765 -79.04 31.35 -18.31
CA ASN A 765 -78.20 30.25 -17.82
C ASN A 765 -78.43 29.99 -16.32
N THR A 766 -78.57 28.72 -15.96
CA THR A 766 -78.50 28.24 -14.57
C THR A 766 -77.12 27.65 -14.33
N TRP A 767 -76.33 28.30 -13.48
CA TRP A 767 -75.01 27.81 -13.10
C TRP A 767 -75.17 26.75 -12.00
N GLU A 768 -74.71 25.53 -12.24
CA GLU A 768 -74.65 24.50 -11.20
C GLU A 768 -73.67 24.95 -10.12
N GLN A 769 -74.12 24.98 -8.87
CA GLN A 769 -73.23 25.16 -7.73
C GLN A 769 -72.59 23.82 -7.40
N THR A 770 -71.28 23.69 -7.62
CA THR A 770 -70.51 22.61 -6.98
C THR A 770 -70.05 23.14 -5.62
N PRO A 771 -70.60 22.67 -4.49
CA PRO A 771 -70.14 23.12 -3.19
C PRO A 771 -68.76 22.53 -2.89
N PHE A 772 -67.85 23.36 -2.38
CA PHE A 772 -66.66 22.89 -1.66
C PHE A 772 -67.17 22.28 -0.35
N ASN A 773 -67.12 20.94 -0.25
CA ASN A 773 -67.58 20.17 0.90
C ASN A 773 -66.38 19.44 1.52
N GLU A 774 -65.66 20.10 2.42
CA GLU A 774 -64.55 19.49 3.15
C GLU A 774 -64.89 19.29 4.62
N ARG A 775 -64.32 18.25 5.23
CA ARG A 775 -64.43 17.99 6.67
C ARG A 775 -63.06 17.56 7.18
N VAL A 776 -62.68 18.09 8.34
CA VAL A 776 -61.42 17.75 9.00
C VAL A 776 -61.65 16.57 9.93
N ARG A 777 -60.81 15.53 9.84
CA ARG A 777 -60.81 14.44 10.82
C ARG A 777 -59.67 14.61 11.80
N VAL A 778 -59.99 14.72 13.07
CA VAL A 778 -59.03 14.75 14.16
C VAL A 778 -58.73 13.31 14.57
N VAL A 779 -57.47 12.93 14.42
CA VAL A 779 -56.95 11.61 14.82
C VAL A 779 -55.72 11.79 15.71
N ARG A 780 -55.57 10.92 16.70
CA ARG A 780 -54.37 10.84 17.54
C ARG A 780 -53.88 9.40 17.54
N ASN A 781 -52.62 9.18 17.10
CA ASN A 781 -52.04 7.85 16.88
C ASN A 781 -52.90 6.94 15.96
N GLY A 782 -53.50 7.52 14.93
CA GLY A 782 -54.34 6.78 13.97
C GLY A 782 -55.76 6.44 14.46
N GLN A 783 -56.11 6.73 15.72
CA GLN A 783 -57.45 6.54 16.26
C GLN A 783 -58.24 7.86 16.24
N PRO A 784 -59.56 7.83 15.97
CA PRO A 784 -60.41 9.01 16.02
C PRO A 784 -60.40 9.65 17.41
N VAL A 785 -60.42 10.99 17.45
CA VAL A 785 -60.58 11.74 18.71
C VAL A 785 -62.02 12.27 18.78
N PRO A 786 -62.97 11.52 19.35
CA PRO A 786 -64.34 11.99 19.52
C PRO A 786 -64.45 12.99 20.67
N ASN A 787 -65.51 13.80 20.65
CA ASN A 787 -65.85 14.74 21.71
C ASN A 787 -64.72 15.73 22.05
N TYR A 788 -63.97 16.19 21.05
CA TYR A 788 -62.95 17.21 21.24
C TYR A 788 -63.46 18.56 20.74
N ARG A 789 -63.37 19.58 21.59
CA ARG A 789 -63.65 20.96 21.20
C ARG A 789 -62.58 21.41 20.21
N TYR A 790 -63.03 22.07 19.16
CA TYR A 790 -62.16 22.74 18.20
C TYR A 790 -62.67 24.15 17.94
N ALA A 791 -61.75 25.03 17.58
CA ALA A 791 -62.03 26.32 16.96
C ALA A 791 -61.36 26.32 15.59
N MET A 792 -62.14 26.55 14.56
CA MET A 792 -61.67 26.69 13.19
C MET A 792 -61.83 28.14 12.76
N THR A 793 -60.75 28.77 12.34
CA THR A 793 -60.77 30.13 11.79
C THR A 793 -60.68 30.04 10.27
N ARG A 794 -61.69 30.55 9.58
CA ARG A 794 -61.71 30.66 8.11
C ARG A 794 -60.86 31.84 7.65
N ALA A 795 -60.52 31.87 6.35
CA ALA A 795 -59.72 32.94 5.74
C ALA A 795 -60.32 34.35 5.91
N ASP A 796 -61.65 34.46 6.04
CA ASP A 796 -62.38 35.71 6.32
C ASP A 796 -62.38 36.11 7.81
N GLY A 797 -61.71 35.34 8.67
CA GLY A 797 -61.64 35.55 10.12
C GLY A 797 -62.83 34.98 10.89
N ALA A 798 -63.81 34.36 10.22
CA ALA A 798 -64.95 33.72 10.89
C ALA A 798 -64.48 32.52 11.71
N LYS A 799 -64.84 32.51 13.00
CA LYS A 799 -64.52 31.42 13.92
C LYS A 799 -65.71 30.48 14.07
N VAL A 800 -65.50 29.23 13.71
CA VAL A 800 -66.45 28.12 13.91
C VAL A 800 -65.93 27.27 15.05
N GLU A 801 -66.61 27.32 16.19
CA GLU A 801 -66.34 26.40 17.30
C GLU A 801 -67.29 25.21 17.24
N GLY A 802 -66.75 24.02 17.45
CA GLY A 802 -67.55 22.80 17.44
C GLY A 802 -66.91 21.69 18.24
N VAL A 803 -67.57 20.53 18.25
CA VAL A 803 -67.09 19.32 18.90
C VAL A 803 -67.02 18.21 17.86
N THR A 804 -65.92 17.45 17.83
CA THR A 804 -65.77 16.33 16.89
C THR A 804 -66.77 15.21 17.17
N ASP A 805 -67.29 14.60 16.10
CA ASP A 805 -68.23 13.48 16.20
C ASP A 805 -67.57 12.18 16.71
N ALA A 806 -68.36 11.11 16.87
CA ALA A 806 -67.87 9.80 17.32
C ALA A 806 -66.74 9.21 16.46
N ASN A 807 -66.58 9.69 15.22
CA ASN A 807 -65.57 9.26 14.27
C ASN A 807 -64.44 10.27 14.09
N GLY A 808 -64.37 11.29 14.97
CA GLY A 808 -63.35 12.34 15.00
C GLY A 808 -63.54 13.44 13.96
N TRP A 809 -64.69 13.51 13.28
CA TRP A 809 -64.92 14.54 12.26
C TRP A 809 -65.43 15.85 12.88
N ALA A 810 -64.85 16.94 12.42
CA ALA A 810 -65.44 18.27 12.55
C ALA A 810 -66.63 18.43 11.60
N GLU A 811 -67.43 19.46 11.83
CA GLU A 811 -68.62 19.77 11.03
C GLU A 811 -68.22 20.04 9.56
N LEU A 812 -69.10 19.66 8.63
CA LEU A 812 -68.87 19.82 7.19
C LEU A 812 -68.73 21.31 6.86
N GLN A 813 -67.59 21.69 6.30
CA GLN A 813 -67.35 23.02 5.80
C GLN A 813 -67.86 23.12 4.36
N GLN A 814 -68.89 23.94 4.20
CA GLN A 814 -69.48 24.29 2.92
C GLN A 814 -68.94 25.66 2.49
N GLY A 815 -68.40 25.72 1.27
CA GLY A 815 -67.85 26.93 0.67
C GLY A 815 -68.13 26.99 -0.84
N LEU A 816 -68.01 28.18 -1.42
CA LEU A 816 -68.20 28.42 -2.85
C LEU A 816 -66.89 28.34 -3.67
N THR A 817 -65.76 28.29 -2.98
CA THR A 817 -64.38 28.23 -3.47
C THR A 817 -63.53 27.41 -2.50
N THR A 818 -62.36 26.95 -2.94
CA THR A 818 -61.36 26.34 -2.06
C THR A 818 -60.81 27.41 -1.11
N GLU A 819 -60.98 27.24 0.20
CA GLU A 819 -60.53 28.19 1.22
C GLU A 819 -59.57 27.50 2.19
N GLY A 820 -58.50 28.18 2.59
CA GLY A 820 -57.64 27.75 3.68
C GLY A 820 -58.29 28.07 5.04
N TYR A 821 -58.11 27.18 6.02
CA TYR A 821 -58.61 27.36 7.39
C TYR A 821 -57.55 26.94 8.42
N GLU A 822 -57.48 27.66 9.53
CA GLU A 822 -56.67 27.29 10.69
C GLU A 822 -57.53 26.50 11.68
N PHE A 823 -57.07 25.31 12.05
CA PHE A 823 -57.83 24.40 12.91
C PHE A 823 -57.12 24.21 14.25
N HIS A 824 -57.72 24.71 15.33
CA HIS A 824 -57.18 24.60 16.69
C HIS A 824 -58.01 23.63 17.53
N LEU A 825 -57.35 22.67 18.18
CA LEU A 825 -57.98 21.82 19.19
C LEU A 825 -57.94 22.54 20.54
N LEU A 826 -59.10 22.71 21.15
CA LEU A 826 -59.27 23.43 22.41
C LEU A 826 -59.30 22.51 23.65
N GLY A 827 -59.31 21.19 23.44
CA GLY A 827 -59.34 20.19 24.52
C GLY A 827 -60.58 19.27 24.45
N PRO A 828 -60.69 18.29 25.35
CA PRO A 828 -61.87 17.43 25.45
C PRO A 828 -63.11 18.28 25.82
N ALA A 829 -64.26 17.99 25.22
CA ALA A 829 -65.55 18.43 25.72
C ALA A 829 -65.92 17.53 26.91
N GLU A 830 -66.09 18.11 28.10
CA GLU A 830 -66.57 17.38 29.29
C GLU A 830 -68.01 16.89 29.13
#